data_AF-A0A954X4U5-F1
#
_entry.id   AF-A0A954X4U5-F1
#
_cell.length_a   1.000
_cell.length_b   1.000
_cell.length_c   1.000
_cell.angle_alpha   90.00
_cell.angle_beta   90.00
_cell.angle_gamma   90.00
#
_symmetry.space_group_name_H-M   'P 1'
#
loop_
_entity.id
_entity.type
_entity.pdbx_description
1 polymer ?
#
loop_
_entity_poly.entity_id
_entity_poly.type
_entity_poly.pdbx_seq_one_letter_code
_entity_poly.pdbx_strand_id
1 'polypeptide(L)'
;TPHQTLLAARETARRQGVKYVYVGNVDDQRHQSTYCPACNQVVIERNWYELGQYHLQGNRCGHCGHEIAGRFADRPGDWGRKRQPIRISQFALPVVSLSTKAPAPSEQPTAAAPSALAASTNQPNSATANQPTAKDNHMTTSTATATTSPNALANLTPAQETAIHRAACELMAAQINRRSIHVPDHDLSGSANLMVMGAFVTAKRRGRLRACCGSLGQPMTVAQAIKQAARRTATEDSRMPPISATELKHLDVDVTLLFNFQPVTQRGEDRIRAVEIGRHGLQIRRDNAAGLLLPSVAIEHELDSEAFLQMVCRKAGLPTTAWRDDRTQLVTFEGRMFGHGFDPHWTQPKDFTAKPLLKPEEVATLGPHCQANIAALLSGATPSYYVPNCGDGKVSGVVLSLFDASGGQPEHLIQFAMRPGVPMQSTLFALCEAAARTLRGRNVSAADVTAGKFAVEVTLLMDPTMNGTVAEPDLRGVESRDRALFVVDNNRSCWVFDPSKSPDDVLAAATAGAQVMNTESAAVFSCLTQSTRSAITIENVPRPVVGNDARPAAVAGTFYPGDAAELNRMLDDLLGSDQPAKESWPAVMTPHAGLIYSGRLAADVLKRVEIPETVIVIGPKHTRLGVEWAVAPHRVWKFPTGELAADPELAARLVAKIPGLTLDAAAHQQEHAIEVELPILHRLAPHAKVVGIAIGGGNWERCQQFARGLAEVIRELPRPPLLVISSDMNHFARDDENRRLDEIALAAFETLDPRTLLDTVTKNAISMCGVLPATIVLETLRELGQLGRSQRVGYATSADVTGDKSRVVGYAGMLVG
;
A
#
# COMPACT_ATOMS: atom_id res chain seq x y z
N THR A 1 -8.64 -8.84 24.35
CA THR A 1 -9.29 -8.41 25.60
C THR A 1 -9.61 -9.63 26.45
N PRO A 2 -9.26 -9.66 27.75
CA PRO A 2 -9.62 -10.77 28.63
C PRO A 2 -11.13 -10.99 28.69
N HIS A 3 -11.58 -12.24 28.76
CA HIS A 3 -13.02 -12.61 28.78
C HIS A 3 -13.78 -11.93 29.92
N GLN A 4 -13.19 -11.87 31.12
CA GLN A 4 -13.78 -11.20 32.29
C GLN A 4 -14.05 -9.70 32.05
N THR A 5 -13.17 -9.01 31.32
CA THR A 5 -13.37 -7.59 30.96
C THR A 5 -14.58 -7.41 30.04
N LEU A 6 -14.79 -8.33 29.09
CA LEU A 6 -15.94 -8.31 28.18
C LEU A 6 -17.26 -8.57 28.93
N LEU A 7 -17.25 -9.49 29.89
CA LEU A 7 -18.42 -9.76 30.75
C LEU A 7 -18.77 -8.54 31.62
N ALA A 8 -17.77 -7.90 32.24
CA ALA A 8 -17.97 -6.70 33.04
C ALA A 8 -18.54 -5.53 32.20
N ALA A 9 -18.05 -5.35 30.96
CA ALA A 9 -18.56 -4.35 30.03
C ALA A 9 -20.02 -4.64 29.63
N ARG A 10 -20.36 -5.90 29.33
CA ARG A 10 -21.72 -6.33 29.02
C ARG A 10 -22.69 -6.04 30.16
N GLU A 11 -22.35 -6.42 31.39
CA GLU A 11 -23.20 -6.18 32.56
C GLU A 11 -23.37 -4.68 32.85
N THR A 12 -22.33 -3.89 32.62
CA THR A 12 -22.43 -2.43 32.73
C THR A 12 -23.40 -1.86 31.70
N ALA A 13 -23.32 -2.28 30.43
CA ALA A 13 -24.23 -1.82 29.40
C ALA A 13 -25.69 -2.26 29.66
N ARG A 14 -25.92 -3.47 30.18
CA ARG A 14 -27.26 -3.91 30.60
C ARG A 14 -27.82 -3.07 31.74
N ARG A 15 -27.00 -2.72 32.74
CA ARG A 15 -27.41 -1.82 33.84
C ARG A 15 -27.75 -0.40 33.35
N GLN A 16 -27.13 0.04 32.26
CA GLN A 16 -27.44 1.33 31.60
C GLN A 16 -28.64 1.25 30.63
N GLY A 17 -29.38 0.13 30.62
CA GLY A 17 -30.61 -0.01 29.84
C GLY A 17 -30.41 -0.44 28.39
N VAL A 18 -29.21 -0.84 27.98
CA VAL A 18 -28.98 -1.38 26.63
C VAL A 18 -29.56 -2.79 26.53
N LYS A 19 -30.57 -2.95 25.67
CA LYS A 19 -31.41 -4.16 25.60
C LYS A 19 -30.74 -5.37 24.93
N TYR A 20 -29.84 -5.14 23.97
CA TYR A 20 -29.27 -6.18 23.10
C TYR A 20 -27.73 -6.15 23.09
N VAL A 21 -27.12 -6.47 24.23
CA VAL A 21 -25.65 -6.50 24.39
C VAL A 21 -25.14 -7.93 24.44
N TYR A 22 -24.10 -8.22 23.65
CA TYR A 22 -23.45 -9.52 23.60
C TYR A 22 -21.92 -9.39 23.58
N VAL A 23 -21.22 -10.46 23.96
CA VAL A 23 -19.76 -10.55 23.84
C VAL A 23 -19.41 -11.20 22.50
N GLY A 24 -18.46 -10.65 21.73
CA GLY A 24 -18.06 -11.20 20.43
C GLY A 24 -16.71 -11.93 20.50
N ASN A 25 -16.48 -12.89 19.60
CA ASN A 25 -15.20 -13.61 19.40
C ASN A 25 -14.65 -14.33 20.66
N VAL A 26 -15.53 -14.87 21.49
CA VAL A 26 -15.20 -15.75 22.63
C VAL A 26 -16.02 -17.04 22.54
N ASP A 27 -15.74 -18.07 23.34
CA ASP A 27 -16.57 -19.28 23.41
C ASP A 27 -17.50 -19.20 24.62
N ASP A 28 -18.65 -18.56 24.45
CA ASP A 28 -19.59 -18.19 25.51
C ASP A 28 -21.00 -17.98 24.93
N GLN A 29 -21.68 -19.09 24.65
CA GLN A 29 -23.04 -19.13 24.07
C GLN A 29 -24.05 -18.31 24.88
N ARG A 30 -23.93 -18.31 26.21
CA ARG A 30 -24.86 -17.60 27.11
C ARG A 30 -24.81 -16.10 26.87
N HIS A 31 -23.62 -15.54 26.69
CA HIS A 31 -23.43 -14.09 26.53
C HIS A 31 -23.37 -13.62 25.07
N GLN A 32 -23.41 -14.54 24.10
CA GLN A 32 -23.47 -14.29 22.65
C GLN A 32 -24.89 -14.28 22.07
N SER A 33 -25.80 -14.95 22.75
CA SER A 33 -27.19 -15.10 22.31
C SER A 33 -28.03 -13.84 22.55
N THR A 34 -29.05 -13.63 21.72
CA THR A 34 -30.03 -12.55 21.91
C THR A 34 -31.17 -13.03 22.80
N TYR A 35 -31.49 -12.24 23.82
CA TYR A 35 -32.61 -12.49 24.73
C TYR A 35 -33.70 -11.43 24.53
N CYS A 36 -34.95 -11.82 24.76
CA CYS A 36 -36.07 -10.88 24.80
C CYS A 36 -35.91 -9.94 26.00
N PRO A 37 -36.00 -8.61 25.84
CA PRO A 37 -35.86 -7.68 26.96
C PRO A 37 -37.06 -7.72 27.93
N ALA A 38 -38.19 -8.31 27.53
CA ALA A 38 -39.39 -8.42 28.36
C ALA A 38 -39.43 -9.71 29.20
N CYS A 39 -39.24 -10.88 28.58
CA CYS A 39 -39.32 -12.17 29.29
C CYS A 39 -37.96 -12.82 29.56
N ASN A 40 -36.86 -12.22 29.07
CA ASN A 40 -35.49 -12.71 29.23
C ASN A 40 -35.25 -14.15 28.73
N GLN A 41 -36.15 -14.68 27.90
CA GLN A 41 -35.96 -15.94 27.16
C GLN A 41 -35.08 -15.72 25.92
N VAL A 42 -34.35 -16.76 25.52
CA VAL A 42 -33.53 -16.73 24.30
C VAL A 42 -34.44 -16.65 23.07
N VAL A 43 -34.19 -15.65 22.22
CA VAL A 43 -34.91 -15.47 20.94
C VAL A 43 -34.05 -15.84 19.74
N ILE A 44 -32.74 -15.62 19.81
CA ILE A 44 -31.77 -16.10 18.83
C ILE A 44 -30.56 -16.63 19.59
N GLU A 45 -30.39 -17.94 19.57
CA GLU A 45 -29.20 -18.59 20.13
C GLU A 45 -28.03 -18.49 19.16
N ARG A 46 -26.85 -18.14 19.68
CA ARG A 46 -25.62 -18.06 18.90
C ARG A 46 -24.49 -18.81 19.57
N ASN A 47 -23.82 -19.62 18.77
CA ASN A 47 -22.51 -20.16 19.08
C ASN A 47 -21.57 -19.79 17.93
N TRP A 48 -20.77 -18.73 18.12
CA TRP A 48 -19.93 -18.18 17.05
C TRP A 48 -20.77 -17.75 15.83
N TYR A 49 -20.50 -18.29 14.63
CA TYR A 49 -21.23 -17.99 13.40
C TYR A 49 -22.45 -18.91 13.18
N GLU A 50 -22.68 -19.87 14.09
CA GLU A 50 -23.79 -20.81 14.03
C GLU A 50 -24.99 -20.28 14.82
N LEU A 51 -26.15 -20.27 14.17
CA LEU A 51 -27.43 -19.95 14.81
C LEU A 51 -28.08 -21.26 15.26
N GLY A 52 -28.42 -21.34 16.54
CA GLY A 52 -29.13 -22.48 17.12
C GLY A 52 -30.63 -22.21 17.14
N GLN A 53 -31.22 -22.28 18.33
CA GLN A 53 -32.64 -21.96 18.55
C GLN A 53 -33.03 -20.57 17.99
N TYR A 54 -34.18 -20.52 17.30
CA TYR A 54 -34.71 -19.31 16.68
C TYR A 54 -36.19 -19.15 17.02
N HIS A 55 -36.48 -18.38 18.08
CA HIS A 55 -37.82 -18.19 18.64
C HIS A 55 -38.35 -16.79 18.31
N LEU A 56 -38.32 -16.43 17.03
CA LEU A 56 -38.90 -15.19 16.52
C LEU A 56 -40.10 -15.51 15.62
N GLN A 57 -41.14 -14.69 15.75
CA GLN A 57 -42.28 -14.64 14.83
C GLN A 57 -42.25 -13.26 14.16
N GLY A 58 -41.61 -13.18 12.98
CA GLY A 58 -41.25 -11.90 12.38
C GLY A 58 -40.34 -11.09 13.31
N ASN A 59 -40.74 -9.87 13.67
CA ASN A 59 -40.03 -9.04 14.64
C ASN A 59 -40.57 -9.17 16.08
N ARG A 60 -41.29 -10.25 16.42
CA ARG A 60 -41.80 -10.49 17.77
C ARG A 60 -41.17 -11.70 18.42
N CYS A 61 -41.00 -11.65 19.73
CA CYS A 61 -40.57 -12.78 20.54
C CYS A 61 -41.63 -13.89 20.51
N GLY A 62 -41.25 -15.09 20.12
CA GLY A 62 -42.15 -16.27 20.08
C GLY A 62 -42.63 -16.73 21.45
N HIS A 63 -42.03 -16.26 22.55
CA HIS A 63 -42.41 -16.65 23.92
C HIS A 63 -43.45 -15.70 24.55
N CYS A 64 -43.36 -14.39 24.29
CA CYS A 64 -44.18 -13.39 24.99
C CYS A 64 -44.79 -12.32 24.07
N GLY A 65 -44.52 -12.37 22.76
CA GLY A 65 -45.05 -11.41 21.79
C GLY A 65 -44.41 -10.02 21.80
N HIS A 66 -43.42 -9.76 22.67
CA HIS A 66 -42.71 -8.48 22.71
C HIS A 66 -41.99 -8.18 21.40
N GLU A 67 -42.06 -6.94 20.94
CA GLU A 67 -41.40 -6.51 19.71
C GLU A 67 -39.87 -6.43 19.89
N ILE A 68 -39.15 -7.15 19.05
CA ILE A 68 -37.69 -7.18 18.99
C ILE A 68 -37.25 -6.22 17.89
N ALA A 69 -36.36 -5.30 18.24
CA ALA A 69 -35.84 -4.32 17.29
C ALA A 69 -34.96 -5.01 16.23
N GLY A 70 -35.37 -4.95 14.96
CA GLY A 70 -34.62 -5.50 13.83
C GLY A 70 -35.51 -5.91 12.65
N ARG A 71 -34.86 -6.40 11.60
CA ARG A 71 -35.49 -7.08 10.46
C ARG A 71 -34.95 -8.49 10.44
N PHE A 72 -35.85 -9.45 10.56
CA PHE A 72 -35.54 -10.85 10.78
C PHE A 72 -36.16 -11.67 9.65
N ALA A 73 -35.45 -12.72 9.24
CA ALA A 73 -36.02 -13.74 8.37
C ALA A 73 -36.89 -14.69 9.21
N ASP A 74 -37.81 -15.42 8.57
CA ASP A 74 -38.72 -16.33 9.27
C ASP A 74 -38.02 -17.58 9.85
N ARG A 75 -36.79 -17.87 9.40
CA ARG A 75 -35.97 -18.99 9.84
C ARG A 75 -34.48 -18.61 9.89
N PRO A 76 -33.67 -19.28 10.73
CA PRO A 76 -32.22 -19.16 10.63
C PRO A 76 -31.80 -19.70 9.25
N GLY A 77 -30.75 -19.13 8.65
CA GLY A 77 -30.27 -19.70 7.38
C GLY A 77 -29.34 -20.89 7.57
N ASP A 78 -28.99 -21.49 6.45
CA ASP A 78 -28.39 -22.83 6.31
C ASP A 78 -26.85 -22.79 6.09
N TRP A 79 -26.22 -21.62 6.29
CA TRP A 79 -24.81 -21.40 5.95
C TRP A 79 -23.79 -21.93 6.98
N GLY A 80 -24.24 -22.44 8.13
CA GLY A 80 -23.40 -23.01 9.19
C GLY A 80 -22.34 -22.03 9.73
N ARG A 81 -21.18 -22.54 10.16
CA ARG A 81 -20.08 -21.71 10.74
C ARG A 81 -19.25 -20.91 9.71
N LYS A 82 -19.86 -20.47 8.61
CA LYS A 82 -19.18 -19.74 7.53
C LYS A 82 -19.51 -18.26 7.56
N ARG A 83 -18.55 -17.40 7.19
CA ARG A 83 -18.78 -15.97 6.96
C ARG A 83 -19.49 -15.77 5.63
N GLN A 84 -20.65 -15.11 5.63
CA GLN A 84 -21.38 -14.77 4.41
C GLN A 84 -21.24 -13.26 4.09
N PRO A 85 -20.69 -12.88 2.92
CA PRO A 85 -20.66 -11.49 2.50
C PRO A 85 -22.07 -11.01 2.11
N ILE A 86 -22.53 -9.91 2.72
CA ILE A 86 -23.83 -9.30 2.41
C ILE A 86 -23.62 -8.17 1.40
N ARG A 87 -24.31 -8.23 0.26
CA ARG A 87 -24.38 -7.11 -0.70
C ARG A 87 -25.52 -6.17 -0.31
N ILE A 88 -25.19 -5.06 0.33
CA ILE A 88 -26.18 -4.07 0.82
C ILE A 88 -27.13 -3.59 -0.30
N SER A 89 -26.64 -3.50 -1.55
CA SER A 89 -27.46 -3.10 -2.70
C SER A 89 -28.64 -4.03 -3.00
N GLN A 90 -28.59 -5.30 -2.57
CA GLN A 90 -29.70 -6.25 -2.74
C GLN A 90 -30.89 -5.95 -1.82
N PHE A 91 -30.69 -5.13 -0.79
CA PHE A 91 -31.71 -4.71 0.18
C PHE A 91 -32.10 -3.24 0.04
N ALA A 92 -31.60 -2.55 -1.00
CA ALA A 92 -31.99 -1.18 -1.29
C ALA A 92 -33.47 -1.15 -1.73
N LEU A 93 -34.29 -0.37 -1.03
CA LEU A 93 -35.67 -0.12 -1.47
C LEU A 93 -35.64 0.60 -2.83
N PRO A 94 -36.55 0.28 -3.76
CA PRO A 94 -36.71 1.10 -4.95
C PRO A 94 -37.04 2.53 -4.53
N VAL A 95 -36.27 3.48 -5.06
CA VAL A 95 -36.50 4.91 -4.84
C VAL A 95 -37.90 5.21 -5.39
N VAL A 96 -38.85 5.47 -4.50
CA VAL A 96 -40.13 6.06 -4.89
C VAL A 96 -39.80 7.42 -5.47
N SER A 97 -39.93 7.54 -6.79
CA SER A 97 -39.86 8.82 -7.49
C SER A 97 -40.92 9.73 -6.89
N LEU A 98 -40.49 10.71 -6.10
CA LEU A 98 -41.35 11.81 -5.68
C LEU A 98 -41.66 12.64 -6.92
N SER A 99 -42.76 12.28 -7.60
CA SER A 99 -43.34 13.06 -8.68
C SER A 99 -43.75 14.42 -8.12
N THR A 100 -43.08 15.45 -8.61
CA THR A 100 -43.43 16.86 -8.43
C THR A 100 -44.74 17.16 -9.15
N LYS A 101 -45.86 16.98 -8.46
CA LYS A 101 -47.14 17.61 -8.84
C LYS A 101 -47.60 18.52 -7.72
N ALA A 102 -47.65 19.81 -8.01
CA ALA A 102 -48.20 20.84 -7.15
C ALA A 102 -49.66 20.53 -6.78
N PRO A 103 -50.13 20.83 -5.55
CA PRO A 103 -51.50 20.57 -5.16
C PRO A 103 -52.46 21.62 -5.73
N ALA A 104 -53.56 21.17 -6.34
CA ALA A 104 -54.74 21.99 -6.58
C ALA A 104 -55.65 21.97 -5.33
N PRO A 105 -56.50 23.01 -5.12
CA PRO A 105 -57.07 23.31 -3.82
C PRO A 105 -58.25 22.40 -3.43
N SER A 106 -58.44 22.37 -2.11
CA SER A 106 -59.39 21.65 -1.25
C SER A 106 -60.81 21.38 -1.78
N GLU A 107 -61.32 20.19 -1.42
CA GLU A 107 -62.70 20.00 -0.94
C GLU A 107 -62.77 18.75 -0.03
N GLN A 108 -63.41 18.88 1.14
CA GLN A 108 -63.74 17.79 2.08
C GLN A 108 -65.13 17.19 1.73
N PRO A 109 -65.75 16.32 2.56
CA PRO A 109 -65.59 14.87 2.59
C PRO A 109 -66.93 14.12 2.37
N THR A 110 -66.96 12.88 1.88
CA THR A 110 -68.10 11.98 2.16
C THR A 110 -67.74 10.50 2.17
N ALA A 111 -68.53 9.77 2.96
CA ALA A 111 -68.33 8.46 3.54
C ALA A 111 -68.54 7.23 2.62
N ALA A 112 -68.09 6.09 3.15
CA ALA A 112 -68.74 4.76 3.18
C ALA A 112 -68.08 3.60 2.39
N ALA A 113 -67.74 2.56 3.15
CA ALA A 113 -67.46 1.17 2.74
C ALA A 113 -68.80 0.41 2.45
N PRO A 114 -68.90 -0.94 2.24
CA PRO A 114 -67.88 -2.01 2.29
C PRO A 114 -68.03 -3.22 1.31
N SER A 115 -67.11 -4.21 1.44
CA SER A 115 -67.28 -5.67 1.24
C SER A 115 -67.48 -6.20 -0.21
N ALA A 116 -67.08 -7.39 -0.67
CA ALA A 116 -66.83 -8.70 -0.05
C ALA A 116 -66.09 -9.66 -1.03
N LEU A 117 -65.41 -10.69 -0.48
CA LEU A 117 -65.33 -12.14 -0.85
C LEU A 117 -65.52 -12.62 -2.31
N ALA A 118 -64.96 -13.71 -2.84
CA ALA A 118 -64.02 -14.76 -2.42
C ALA A 118 -63.82 -15.77 -3.59
N ALA A 119 -62.75 -16.60 -3.52
CA ALA A 119 -62.61 -17.97 -4.04
C ALA A 119 -62.71 -18.19 -5.58
N SER A 120 -62.21 -19.22 -6.27
CA SER A 120 -61.57 -20.50 -5.95
C SER A 120 -61.02 -21.12 -7.26
N THR A 121 -59.87 -21.81 -7.18
CA THR A 121 -59.50 -23.11 -7.81
C THR A 121 -59.61 -23.42 -9.32
N ASN A 122 -58.47 -23.92 -9.83
CA ASN A 122 -58.21 -25.14 -10.64
C ASN A 122 -58.89 -25.37 -12.02
N GLN A 123 -58.04 -25.33 -13.07
CA GLN A 123 -57.70 -26.39 -14.08
C GLN A 123 -58.64 -27.62 -14.27
N PRO A 124 -58.49 -28.46 -15.34
CA PRO A 124 -57.83 -28.31 -16.66
C PRO A 124 -58.69 -28.93 -17.82
N ASN A 125 -58.22 -28.88 -19.08
CA ASN A 125 -58.09 -30.07 -19.95
C ASN A 125 -57.63 -29.79 -21.39
N SER A 126 -56.93 -30.81 -21.89
CA SER A 126 -56.22 -30.96 -23.16
C SER A 126 -57.01 -31.69 -24.25
N ALA A 127 -56.47 -31.60 -25.48
CA ALA A 127 -56.46 -32.61 -26.56
C ALA A 127 -57.77 -32.73 -27.39
N THR A 128 -57.82 -33.05 -28.70
CA THR A 128 -56.90 -33.30 -29.84
C THR A 128 -57.80 -33.61 -31.07
N ALA A 129 -57.30 -33.43 -32.31
CA ALA A 129 -57.47 -34.31 -33.51
C ALA A 129 -57.26 -33.50 -34.82
N ASN A 130 -56.19 -33.74 -35.60
CA ASN A 130 -56.11 -34.56 -36.85
C ASN A 130 -56.97 -34.06 -38.05
N GLN A 131 -56.59 -34.06 -39.34
CA GLN A 131 -55.34 -34.26 -40.11
C GLN A 131 -55.66 -33.81 -41.61
N PRO A 132 -54.95 -34.20 -42.68
CA PRO A 132 -54.00 -33.42 -43.51
C PRO A 132 -54.46 -33.08 -44.96
N THR A 133 -53.67 -32.30 -45.72
CA THR A 133 -53.34 -32.54 -47.15
C THR A 133 -52.26 -31.55 -47.65
N ALA A 134 -51.38 -32.06 -48.51
CA ALA A 134 -50.17 -31.41 -49.01
C ALA A 134 -50.39 -30.68 -50.35
N LYS A 135 -49.59 -29.62 -50.61
CA LYS A 135 -48.90 -29.35 -51.89
C LYS A 135 -47.98 -28.11 -51.81
N ASP A 136 -46.69 -28.38 -52.02
CA ASP A 136 -45.66 -27.67 -52.81
C ASP A 136 -45.40 -26.15 -52.64
N ASN A 137 -44.25 -25.79 -52.05
CA ASN A 137 -42.99 -25.44 -52.75
C ASN A 137 -42.14 -24.39 -52.00
N HIS A 138 -40.87 -24.76 -51.78
CA HIS A 138 -39.65 -23.99 -51.54
C HIS A 138 -39.69 -22.60 -50.88
N MET A 139 -39.06 -22.48 -49.70
CA MET A 139 -37.89 -21.60 -49.53
C MET A 139 -37.07 -21.97 -48.28
N THR A 140 -35.76 -22.05 -48.49
CA THR A 140 -34.69 -22.42 -47.57
C THR A 140 -34.57 -21.51 -46.34
N THR A 141 -34.56 -22.11 -45.14
CA THR A 141 -34.14 -21.45 -43.89
C THR A 141 -32.63 -21.57 -43.71
N SER A 142 -31.93 -20.43 -43.83
CA SER A 142 -30.53 -20.28 -43.44
C SER A 142 -30.44 -20.03 -41.93
N THR A 143 -29.92 -21.00 -41.19
CA THR A 143 -29.42 -20.85 -39.83
C THR A 143 -27.99 -20.30 -39.89
N ALA A 144 -27.82 -19.00 -39.61
CA ALA A 144 -26.51 -18.38 -39.50
C ALA A 144 -25.87 -18.68 -38.13
N THR A 145 -25.01 -19.68 -38.08
CA THR A 145 -23.95 -19.84 -37.08
C THR A 145 -22.95 -18.69 -37.23
N ALA A 146 -22.83 -17.82 -36.23
CA ALA A 146 -21.79 -16.79 -36.19
C ALA A 146 -20.44 -17.42 -35.83
N THR A 147 -19.62 -17.65 -36.84
CA THR A 147 -18.23 -18.11 -36.75
C THR A 147 -17.33 -16.98 -36.25
N THR A 148 -16.62 -17.20 -35.15
CA THR A 148 -15.40 -16.46 -34.83
C THR A 148 -14.32 -16.81 -35.86
N SER A 149 -13.97 -15.88 -36.74
CA SER A 149 -12.71 -15.97 -37.48
C SER A 149 -11.65 -15.19 -36.69
N PRO A 150 -10.63 -15.85 -36.09
CA PRO A 150 -9.49 -15.18 -35.44
C PRO A 150 -8.84 -14.11 -36.33
N ASN A 151 -8.95 -14.29 -37.63
CA ASN A 151 -8.43 -13.40 -38.67
C ASN A 151 -9.11 -12.02 -38.72
N ALA A 152 -10.33 -11.86 -38.18
CA ALA A 152 -11.08 -10.60 -38.24
C ALA A 152 -10.54 -9.54 -37.28
N LEU A 153 -10.08 -9.94 -36.08
CA LEU A 153 -9.45 -9.03 -35.12
C LEU A 153 -7.99 -8.74 -35.45
N ALA A 154 -7.31 -9.69 -36.11
CA ALA A 154 -5.95 -9.49 -36.60
C ALA A 154 -5.89 -8.47 -37.75
N ASN A 155 -6.96 -8.38 -38.57
CA ASN A 155 -7.02 -7.53 -39.78
C ASN A 155 -8.09 -6.43 -39.67
N LEU A 156 -8.08 -5.67 -38.57
CA LEU A 156 -8.95 -4.49 -38.46
C LEU A 156 -8.54 -3.42 -39.49
N THR A 157 -9.53 -2.79 -40.10
CA THR A 157 -9.30 -1.65 -41.00
C THR A 157 -8.96 -0.39 -40.17
N PRO A 158 -8.21 0.58 -40.74
CA PRO A 158 -7.92 1.85 -40.05
C PRO A 158 -9.18 2.60 -39.58
N ALA A 159 -10.29 2.48 -40.32
CA ALA A 159 -11.58 3.08 -39.96
C ALA A 159 -12.22 2.40 -38.72
N GLN A 160 -12.03 1.09 -38.56
CA GLN A 160 -12.47 0.36 -37.36
C GLN A 160 -11.60 0.70 -36.15
N GLU A 161 -10.27 0.72 -36.31
CA GLU A 161 -9.34 1.11 -35.24
C GLU A 161 -9.64 2.53 -34.73
N THR A 162 -9.83 3.48 -35.66
CA THR A 162 -10.21 4.87 -35.32
C THR A 162 -11.55 4.94 -34.59
N ALA A 163 -12.57 4.19 -35.04
CA ALA A 163 -13.88 4.18 -34.39
C ALA A 163 -13.83 3.59 -32.98
N ILE A 164 -13.08 2.49 -32.78
CA ILE A 164 -12.88 1.85 -31.49
C ILE A 164 -12.12 2.79 -30.53
N HIS A 165 -11.04 3.40 -31.01
CA HIS A 165 -10.23 4.33 -30.22
C HIS A 165 -11.03 5.58 -29.81
N ARG A 166 -11.77 6.17 -30.75
CA ARG A 166 -12.69 7.28 -30.49
C ARG A 166 -13.71 6.92 -29.41
N ALA A 167 -14.32 5.74 -29.50
CA ALA A 167 -15.28 5.27 -28.50
C ALA A 167 -14.63 5.12 -27.12
N ALA A 168 -13.40 4.57 -27.04
CA ALA A 168 -12.66 4.45 -25.79
C ALA A 168 -12.39 5.82 -25.14
N CYS A 169 -11.93 6.81 -25.93
CA CYS A 169 -11.67 8.17 -25.46
C CYS A 169 -12.93 8.84 -24.92
N GLU A 170 -14.05 8.77 -25.66
CA GLU A 170 -15.32 9.38 -25.26
C GLU A 170 -15.92 8.69 -24.02
N LEU A 171 -15.82 7.37 -23.91
CA LEU A 171 -16.26 6.62 -22.73
C LEU A 171 -15.43 6.98 -21.49
N MET A 172 -14.12 7.14 -21.65
CA MET A 172 -13.22 7.55 -20.58
C MET A 172 -13.53 8.98 -20.12
N ALA A 173 -13.66 9.92 -21.07
CA ALA A 173 -14.01 11.32 -20.78
C ALA A 173 -15.37 11.44 -20.10
N ALA A 174 -16.38 10.72 -20.57
CA ALA A 174 -17.71 10.69 -19.95
C ALA A 174 -17.66 10.16 -18.50
N GLN A 175 -16.92 9.07 -18.26
CA GLN A 175 -16.76 8.50 -16.92
C GLN A 175 -16.09 9.47 -15.95
N ILE A 176 -15.00 10.13 -16.37
CA ILE A 176 -14.27 11.13 -15.56
C ILE A 176 -15.18 12.31 -15.23
N ASN A 177 -15.95 12.80 -16.21
CA ASN A 177 -16.87 13.93 -16.04
C ASN A 177 -18.22 13.54 -15.42
N ARG A 178 -18.39 12.29 -14.95
CA ARG A 178 -19.64 11.74 -14.39
C ARG A 178 -20.85 11.93 -15.29
N ARG A 179 -20.63 11.94 -16.61
CA ARG A 179 -21.68 12.01 -17.61
C ARG A 179 -22.15 10.60 -17.93
N SER A 180 -23.47 10.41 -17.90
CA SER A 180 -24.05 9.19 -18.43
C SER A 180 -23.98 9.24 -19.95
N ILE A 181 -23.27 8.29 -20.54
CA ILE A 181 -23.22 8.11 -21.99
C ILE A 181 -23.76 6.74 -22.37
N HIS A 182 -24.69 6.76 -23.32
CA HIS A 182 -24.97 5.64 -24.20
C HIS A 182 -24.02 5.84 -25.39
N VAL A 183 -23.16 4.86 -25.70
CA VAL A 183 -22.13 4.95 -26.77
C VAL A 183 -22.73 5.69 -27.99
N PRO A 184 -22.06 6.71 -28.55
CA PRO A 184 -22.63 7.43 -29.70
C PRO A 184 -22.82 6.44 -30.86
N ASP A 185 -23.91 6.62 -31.61
CA ASP A 185 -24.51 5.67 -32.55
C ASP A 185 -23.55 4.80 -33.43
N HIS A 186 -23.99 3.56 -33.71
CA HIS A 186 -23.58 2.61 -34.77
C HIS A 186 -22.24 1.84 -34.70
N ASP A 187 -22.35 0.50 -34.58
CA ASP A 187 -21.50 -0.60 -35.13
C ASP A 187 -19.96 -0.53 -35.05
N LEU A 188 -19.34 0.51 -34.48
CA LEU A 188 -17.88 0.72 -34.48
C LEU A 188 -17.28 0.47 -35.88
N SER A 189 -17.90 1.03 -36.91
CA SER A 189 -17.57 0.77 -38.32
C SER A 189 -17.62 -0.72 -38.71
N GLY A 190 -18.64 -1.46 -38.27
CA GLY A 190 -18.81 -2.90 -38.55
C GLY A 190 -18.16 -3.86 -37.55
N SER A 191 -17.49 -3.34 -36.51
CA SER A 191 -16.67 -4.15 -35.59
C SER A 191 -17.32 -4.39 -34.21
N ALA A 192 -18.45 -3.76 -33.90
CA ALA A 192 -19.04 -3.77 -32.56
C ALA A 192 -19.35 -5.18 -32.03
N ASN A 193 -19.81 -6.07 -32.91
CA ASN A 193 -20.23 -7.43 -32.59
C ASN A 193 -19.11 -8.48 -32.78
N LEU A 194 -17.90 -8.07 -33.19
CA LEU A 194 -16.77 -8.99 -33.23
C LEU A 194 -16.49 -9.52 -31.82
N MET A 195 -16.23 -10.81 -31.73
CA MET A 195 -15.96 -11.47 -30.45
C MET A 195 -14.49 -11.37 -30.10
N VAL A 196 -14.20 -10.95 -28.87
CA VAL A 196 -12.87 -10.77 -28.31
C VAL A 196 -12.78 -11.47 -26.95
N MET A 197 -11.59 -11.92 -26.56
CA MET A 197 -11.35 -12.60 -25.27
C MET A 197 -11.02 -11.62 -24.13
N GLY A 198 -10.76 -10.37 -24.49
CA GLY A 198 -10.51 -9.27 -23.56
C GLY A 198 -10.08 -8.00 -24.29
N ALA A 199 -10.20 -6.87 -23.61
CA ALA A 199 -9.64 -5.62 -24.10
C ALA A 199 -9.02 -4.84 -22.94
N PHE A 200 -7.95 -4.12 -23.24
CA PHE A 200 -7.32 -3.16 -22.35
C PHE A 200 -7.41 -1.76 -22.96
N VAL A 201 -7.69 -0.78 -22.10
CA VAL A 201 -7.49 0.62 -22.41
C VAL A 201 -6.35 1.11 -21.53
N THR A 202 -5.30 1.63 -22.14
CA THR A 202 -4.10 2.09 -21.47
C THR A 202 -3.98 3.59 -21.70
N ALA A 203 -3.98 4.36 -20.63
CA ALA A 203 -3.63 5.77 -20.67
C ALA A 203 -2.14 5.93 -20.33
N LYS A 204 -1.41 6.68 -21.15
CA LYS A 204 -0.02 7.07 -20.92
C LYS A 204 0.09 8.59 -20.88
N ARG A 205 1.05 9.11 -20.13
CA ARG A 205 1.40 10.54 -20.09
C ARG A 205 2.89 10.67 -20.35
N ARG A 206 3.27 11.27 -21.49
CA ARG A 206 4.67 11.29 -22.00
C ARG A 206 5.29 9.89 -22.02
N GLY A 207 4.56 8.91 -22.57
CA GLY A 207 5.02 7.51 -22.63
C GLY A 207 4.96 6.74 -21.31
N ARG A 208 4.84 7.39 -20.16
CA ARG A 208 4.74 6.74 -18.85
C ARG A 208 3.31 6.28 -18.57
N LEU A 209 3.15 5.09 -18.00
CA LEU A 209 1.83 4.54 -17.66
C LEU A 209 1.08 5.44 -16.66
N ARG A 210 -0.15 5.86 -17.01
CA ARG A 210 -1.05 6.65 -16.15
C ARG A 210 -2.24 5.85 -15.62
N ALA A 211 -2.74 4.88 -16.39
CA ALA A 211 -3.70 3.88 -15.95
C ALA A 211 -3.77 2.77 -17.00
N CYS A 212 -4.03 1.53 -16.58
CA CYS A 212 -4.36 0.45 -17.52
C CYS A 212 -5.32 -0.52 -16.85
N CYS A 213 -6.50 -0.68 -17.43
CA CYS A 213 -7.48 -1.64 -17.00
C CYS A 213 -8.12 -2.33 -18.20
N GLY A 214 -8.56 -3.56 -17.97
CA GLY A 214 -9.17 -4.37 -19.01
C GLY A 214 -10.00 -5.51 -18.46
N SER A 215 -10.78 -6.12 -19.33
CA SER A 215 -11.55 -7.34 -19.06
C SER A 215 -10.86 -8.54 -19.69
N LEU A 216 -10.96 -9.70 -19.04
CA LEU A 216 -10.33 -10.94 -19.47
C LEU A 216 -11.19 -12.15 -19.09
N GLY A 217 -11.08 -13.21 -19.86
CA GLY A 217 -11.45 -14.56 -19.43
C GLY A 217 -12.87 -15.01 -19.77
N GLN A 218 -13.64 -14.21 -20.51
CA GLN A 218 -14.91 -14.62 -21.12
C GLN A 218 -15.04 -13.98 -22.51
N PRO A 219 -15.47 -14.73 -23.53
CA PRO A 219 -15.79 -14.15 -24.83
C PRO A 219 -16.85 -13.05 -24.70
N MET A 220 -16.58 -11.87 -25.25
CA MET A 220 -17.49 -10.73 -25.25
C MET A 220 -17.37 -9.95 -26.55
N THR A 221 -18.33 -9.07 -26.83
CA THR A 221 -18.23 -8.22 -28.02
C THR A 221 -17.20 -7.11 -27.81
N VAL A 222 -16.57 -6.62 -28.89
CA VAL A 222 -15.64 -5.48 -28.82
C VAL A 222 -16.31 -4.28 -28.13
N ALA A 223 -17.57 -3.98 -28.45
CA ALA A 223 -18.30 -2.88 -27.81
C ALA A 223 -18.41 -3.04 -26.29
N GLN A 224 -18.68 -4.26 -25.79
CA GLN A 224 -18.73 -4.54 -24.35
C GLN A 224 -17.34 -4.41 -23.72
N ALA A 225 -16.32 -4.97 -24.36
CA ALA A 225 -14.95 -4.97 -23.87
C ALA A 225 -14.41 -3.54 -23.71
N ILE A 226 -14.59 -2.69 -24.73
CA ILE A 226 -14.16 -1.29 -24.72
C ILE A 226 -14.91 -0.47 -23.67
N LYS A 227 -16.22 -0.65 -23.57
CA LYS A 227 -17.04 0.01 -22.54
C LYS A 227 -16.56 -0.31 -21.13
N GLN A 228 -16.25 -1.58 -20.86
CA GLN A 228 -15.74 -2.00 -19.56
C GLN A 228 -14.33 -1.50 -19.32
N ALA A 229 -13.41 -1.68 -20.28
CA ALA A 229 -12.02 -1.28 -20.16
C ALA A 229 -11.88 0.24 -19.95
N ALA A 230 -12.50 1.08 -20.79
CA ALA A 230 -12.41 2.54 -20.69
C ALA A 230 -12.92 3.09 -19.35
N ARG A 231 -14.08 2.60 -18.86
CA ARG A 231 -14.65 3.03 -17.58
C ARG A 231 -13.75 2.66 -16.40
N ARG A 232 -13.16 1.46 -16.45
CA ARG A 232 -12.25 1.00 -15.41
C ARG A 232 -10.93 1.76 -15.46
N THR A 233 -10.37 2.01 -16.63
CA THR A 233 -9.13 2.78 -16.78
C THR A 233 -9.28 4.21 -16.25
N ALA A 234 -10.44 4.83 -16.46
CA ALA A 234 -10.74 6.16 -15.93
C ALA A 234 -10.66 6.25 -14.39
N THR A 235 -11.16 5.24 -13.68
CA THR A 235 -11.49 5.40 -12.24
C THR A 235 -11.15 4.21 -11.34
N GLU A 236 -10.76 3.05 -11.86
CA GLU A 236 -10.64 1.78 -11.14
C GLU A 236 -9.23 1.18 -11.07
N ASP A 237 -8.22 1.77 -11.72
CA ASP A 237 -6.83 1.30 -11.53
C ASP A 237 -6.43 1.49 -10.06
N SER A 238 -6.20 0.39 -9.35
CA SER A 238 -5.94 0.41 -7.91
C SER A 238 -4.55 0.94 -7.57
N ARG A 239 -3.64 1.00 -8.55
CA ARG A 239 -2.26 1.44 -8.36
C ARG A 239 -2.13 2.96 -8.40
N MET A 240 -3.10 3.66 -8.99
CA MET A 240 -3.02 5.09 -9.28
C MET A 240 -4.32 5.81 -8.87
N PRO A 241 -4.26 7.12 -8.57
CA PRO A 241 -5.48 7.91 -8.39
C PRO A 241 -6.34 7.88 -9.66
N PRO A 242 -7.67 8.10 -9.54
CA PRO A 242 -8.54 8.33 -10.69
C PRO A 242 -7.97 9.39 -11.65
N ILE A 243 -8.22 9.26 -12.95
CA ILE A 243 -7.76 10.23 -13.94
C ILE A 243 -8.54 11.53 -13.75
N SER A 244 -7.83 12.65 -13.61
CA SER A 244 -8.45 13.98 -13.59
C SER A 244 -8.93 14.36 -14.99
N ALA A 245 -9.99 15.17 -15.06
CA ALA A 245 -10.39 15.79 -16.32
C ALA A 245 -9.24 16.59 -16.94
N THR A 246 -8.44 17.32 -16.15
CA THR A 246 -7.38 18.20 -16.65
C THR A 246 -6.23 17.44 -17.32
N GLU A 247 -6.08 16.15 -17.02
CA GLU A 247 -5.06 15.29 -17.62
C GLU A 247 -5.43 14.89 -19.04
N LEU A 248 -6.73 14.79 -19.39
CA LEU A 248 -7.21 14.13 -20.62
C LEU A 248 -6.50 14.58 -21.90
N LYS A 249 -6.38 15.89 -22.12
CA LYS A 249 -5.73 16.48 -23.31
C LYS A 249 -4.21 16.23 -23.40
N HIS A 250 -3.63 15.62 -22.37
CA HIS A 250 -2.20 15.33 -22.25
C HIS A 250 -1.91 13.82 -22.22
N LEU A 251 -2.94 12.99 -22.41
CA LEU A 251 -2.81 11.53 -22.41
C LEU A 251 -2.73 10.98 -23.83
N ASP A 252 -1.89 9.97 -23.99
CA ASP A 252 -1.99 9.01 -25.09
C ASP A 252 -2.91 7.87 -24.63
N VAL A 253 -3.82 7.45 -25.50
CA VAL A 253 -4.76 6.36 -25.19
C VAL A 253 -4.53 5.23 -26.17
N ASP A 254 -4.12 4.09 -25.64
CA ASP A 254 -3.95 2.86 -26.41
C ASP A 254 -5.10 1.90 -26.11
N VAL A 255 -5.60 1.23 -27.14
CA VAL A 255 -6.54 0.12 -27.05
C VAL A 255 -5.80 -1.15 -27.45
N THR A 256 -5.93 -2.21 -26.65
CA THR A 256 -5.42 -3.54 -26.98
C THR A 256 -6.56 -4.54 -26.98
N LEU A 257 -6.83 -5.18 -28.11
CA LEU A 257 -7.81 -6.26 -28.23
C LEU A 257 -7.10 -7.62 -28.20
N LEU A 258 -7.59 -8.53 -27.36
CA LEU A 258 -6.94 -9.82 -27.10
C LEU A 258 -7.71 -10.98 -27.70
N PHE A 259 -6.99 -11.86 -28.40
CA PHE A 259 -7.56 -13.00 -29.10
C PHE A 259 -6.56 -14.17 -29.17
N ASN A 260 -7.01 -15.30 -29.72
CA ASN A 260 -6.18 -16.50 -29.93
C ASN A 260 -5.48 -17.03 -28.65
N PHE A 261 -6.22 -17.22 -27.55
CA PHE A 261 -5.67 -17.82 -26.33
C PHE A 261 -5.42 -19.31 -26.53
N GLN A 262 -4.16 -19.75 -26.41
CA GLN A 262 -3.72 -21.13 -26.62
C GLN A 262 -2.91 -21.63 -25.42
N PRO A 263 -3.26 -22.76 -24.79
CA PRO A 263 -2.42 -23.38 -23.78
C PRO A 263 -1.05 -23.79 -24.34
N VAL A 264 0.03 -23.50 -23.60
CA VAL A 264 1.37 -23.98 -23.92
C VAL A 264 1.53 -25.39 -23.37
N THR A 265 1.69 -26.37 -24.26
CA THR A 265 1.79 -27.80 -23.89
C THR A 265 3.21 -28.24 -23.60
N GLN A 266 4.21 -27.49 -24.06
CA GLN A 266 5.63 -27.71 -23.78
C GLN A 266 5.93 -27.61 -22.28
N ARG A 267 7.02 -28.25 -21.84
CA ARG A 267 7.43 -28.36 -20.44
C ARG A 267 8.87 -27.92 -20.25
N GLY A 268 9.25 -27.56 -19.02
CA GLY A 268 10.62 -27.12 -18.73
C GLY A 268 11.10 -26.02 -19.68
N GLU A 269 12.34 -26.12 -20.12
CA GLU A 269 12.99 -25.14 -21.02
C GLU A 269 12.38 -25.11 -22.43
N ASP A 270 11.68 -26.17 -22.87
CA ASP A 270 11.04 -26.18 -24.19
C ASP A 270 9.95 -25.11 -24.34
N ARG A 271 9.43 -24.59 -23.21
CA ARG A 271 8.50 -23.45 -23.20
C ARG A 271 9.12 -22.18 -23.80
N ILE A 272 10.43 -22.00 -23.76
CA ILE A 272 11.12 -20.84 -24.37
C ILE A 272 10.84 -20.82 -25.88
N ARG A 273 10.91 -21.98 -26.54
CA ARG A 273 10.68 -22.12 -27.99
C ARG A 273 9.21 -21.98 -28.40
N ALA A 274 8.29 -22.06 -27.45
CA ALA A 274 6.86 -21.89 -27.69
C ALA A 274 6.40 -20.41 -27.64
N VAL A 275 7.29 -19.50 -27.22
CA VAL A 275 7.00 -18.08 -27.07
C VAL A 275 7.69 -17.28 -28.19
N GLU A 276 6.90 -16.54 -28.96
CA GLU A 276 7.37 -15.66 -30.05
C GLU A 276 7.24 -14.21 -29.59
N ILE A 277 8.37 -13.51 -29.46
CA ILE A 277 8.43 -12.14 -28.96
C ILE A 277 7.75 -11.18 -29.93
N GLY A 278 6.98 -10.24 -29.37
CA GLY A 278 6.20 -9.25 -30.12
C GLY A 278 4.89 -9.77 -30.70
N ARG A 279 4.73 -11.09 -30.85
CA ARG A 279 3.48 -11.72 -31.24
C ARG A 279 2.68 -12.21 -30.04
N HIS A 280 3.31 -12.96 -29.15
CA HIS A 280 2.63 -13.60 -28.02
C HIS A 280 2.64 -12.70 -26.78
N GLY A 281 1.48 -12.56 -26.14
CA GLY A 281 1.34 -12.23 -24.74
C GLY A 281 1.31 -13.51 -23.91
N LEU A 282 1.63 -13.41 -22.62
CA LEU A 282 1.71 -14.56 -21.71
C LEU A 282 0.72 -14.40 -20.57
N GLN A 283 -0.01 -15.47 -20.28
CA GLN A 283 -0.77 -15.63 -19.05
C GLN A 283 -0.23 -16.84 -18.28
N ILE A 284 0.13 -16.63 -17.03
CA ILE A 284 0.64 -17.67 -16.14
C ILE A 284 -0.27 -17.81 -14.93
N ARG A 285 -0.49 -19.05 -14.47
CA ARG A 285 -1.26 -19.34 -13.27
C ARG A 285 -0.69 -20.54 -12.53
N ARG A 286 -0.55 -20.40 -11.20
CA ARG A 286 -0.25 -21.51 -10.27
C ARG A 286 -0.96 -21.24 -8.95
N ASP A 287 -1.77 -22.19 -8.50
CA ASP A 287 -2.62 -22.06 -7.32
C ASP A 287 -3.46 -20.76 -7.37
N ASN A 288 -3.32 -19.87 -6.37
CA ASN A 288 -4.00 -18.58 -6.31
C ASN A 288 -3.24 -17.43 -7.00
N ALA A 289 -2.02 -17.69 -7.49
CA ALA A 289 -1.18 -16.69 -8.15
C ALA A 289 -1.40 -16.71 -9.66
N ALA A 290 -1.61 -15.53 -10.24
CA ALA A 290 -1.77 -15.37 -11.68
C ALA A 290 -1.14 -14.06 -12.16
N GLY A 291 -0.56 -14.09 -13.34
CA GLY A 291 0.06 -12.93 -14.00
C GLY A 291 -0.25 -12.94 -15.49
N LEU A 292 -0.36 -11.76 -16.09
CA LEU A 292 -0.52 -11.61 -17.53
C LEU A 292 0.33 -10.45 -18.04
N LEU A 293 1.07 -10.66 -19.12
CA LEU A 293 1.82 -9.63 -19.83
C LEU A 293 1.34 -9.55 -21.30
N LEU A 294 1.14 -8.33 -21.80
CA LEU A 294 0.75 -8.08 -23.18
C LEU A 294 1.94 -8.32 -24.13
N PRO A 295 1.70 -8.62 -25.42
CA PRO A 295 2.79 -8.83 -26.40
C PRO A 295 3.78 -7.66 -26.49
N SER A 296 3.30 -6.43 -26.36
CA SER A 296 4.13 -5.22 -26.46
C SER A 296 5.17 -5.12 -25.35
N VAL A 297 4.91 -5.71 -24.18
CA VAL A 297 5.79 -5.58 -23.01
C VAL A 297 7.18 -6.15 -23.29
N ALA A 298 7.26 -7.28 -24.00
CA ALA A 298 8.55 -7.87 -24.31
C ALA A 298 9.39 -6.99 -25.27
N ILE A 299 8.73 -6.30 -26.21
CA ILE A 299 9.39 -5.36 -27.13
C ILE A 299 9.85 -4.12 -26.36
N GLU A 300 8.94 -3.51 -25.57
CA GLU A 300 9.20 -2.27 -24.82
C GLU A 300 10.35 -2.42 -23.81
N HIS A 301 10.59 -3.64 -23.31
CA HIS A 301 11.64 -3.95 -22.34
C HIS A 301 12.83 -4.74 -22.94
N GLU A 302 12.89 -4.89 -24.27
CA GLU A 302 13.98 -5.60 -24.97
C GLU A 302 14.24 -7.02 -24.44
N LEU A 303 13.16 -7.76 -24.14
CA LEU A 303 13.24 -9.09 -23.53
C LEU A 303 13.27 -10.19 -24.58
N ASP A 304 14.07 -11.23 -24.33
CA ASP A 304 13.94 -12.51 -24.99
C ASP A 304 12.83 -13.38 -24.37
N SER A 305 12.55 -14.54 -24.98
CA SER A 305 11.48 -15.45 -24.54
C SER A 305 11.67 -15.97 -23.12
N GLU A 306 12.92 -16.21 -22.68
CA GLU A 306 13.17 -16.68 -21.32
C GLU A 306 12.94 -15.56 -20.31
N ALA A 307 13.52 -14.38 -20.54
CA ALA A 307 13.33 -13.21 -19.71
C ALA A 307 11.85 -12.82 -19.62
N PHE A 308 11.09 -12.98 -20.70
CA PHE A 308 9.65 -12.72 -20.70
C PHE A 308 8.85 -13.71 -19.83
N LEU A 309 9.22 -15.00 -19.87
CA LEU A 309 8.67 -16.05 -18.99
C LEU A 309 9.01 -15.78 -17.51
N GLN A 310 10.24 -15.36 -17.22
CA GLN A 310 10.66 -14.97 -15.87
C GLN A 310 9.89 -13.74 -15.38
N MET A 311 9.67 -12.76 -16.26
CA MET A 311 8.96 -11.53 -15.90
C MET A 311 7.47 -11.76 -15.63
N VAL A 312 6.79 -12.63 -16.40
CA VAL A 312 5.39 -12.97 -16.11
C VAL A 312 5.25 -13.74 -14.79
N CYS A 313 6.24 -14.58 -14.43
CA CYS A 313 6.30 -15.19 -13.10
C CYS A 313 6.43 -14.14 -11.99
N ARG A 314 7.36 -13.19 -12.14
CA ARG A 314 7.55 -12.08 -11.19
C ARG A 314 6.25 -11.29 -11.01
N LYS A 315 5.55 -10.99 -12.12
CA LYS A 315 4.25 -10.30 -12.08
C LYS A 315 3.18 -11.10 -11.35
N ALA A 316 3.20 -12.42 -11.46
CA ALA A 316 2.30 -13.30 -10.73
C ALA A 316 2.66 -13.46 -9.24
N GLY A 317 3.77 -12.90 -8.78
CA GLY A 317 4.31 -13.15 -7.43
C GLY A 317 4.89 -14.57 -7.29
N LEU A 318 5.30 -15.18 -8.39
CA LEU A 318 5.91 -16.51 -8.43
C LEU A 318 7.45 -16.38 -8.54
N PRO A 319 8.22 -17.40 -8.08
CA PRO A 319 9.65 -17.50 -8.40
C PRO A 319 9.89 -17.39 -9.90
N THR A 320 10.96 -16.73 -10.33
CA THR A 320 11.26 -16.49 -11.75
C THR A 320 11.45 -17.76 -12.56
N THR A 321 11.74 -18.90 -11.92
CA THR A 321 11.85 -20.23 -12.52
C THR A 321 10.54 -21.02 -12.54
N ALA A 322 9.46 -20.48 -11.97
CA ALA A 322 8.18 -21.21 -11.82
C ALA A 322 7.57 -21.64 -13.16
N TRP A 323 7.87 -20.95 -14.26
CA TRP A 323 7.44 -21.34 -15.59
C TRP A 323 8.02 -22.68 -16.05
N ARG A 324 9.10 -23.19 -15.43
CA ARG A 324 9.66 -24.53 -15.73
C ARG A 324 8.87 -25.66 -15.05
N ASP A 325 8.12 -25.36 -14.00
CA ASP A 325 7.36 -26.33 -13.21
C ASP A 325 6.08 -26.74 -13.95
N ASP A 326 5.84 -28.06 -14.06
CA ASP A 326 4.69 -28.65 -14.73
C ASP A 326 3.35 -28.30 -14.07
N ARG A 327 3.35 -27.93 -12.78
CA ARG A 327 2.16 -27.44 -12.07
C ARG A 327 1.74 -26.05 -12.51
N THR A 328 2.63 -25.31 -13.18
CA THR A 328 2.36 -23.96 -13.65
C THR A 328 1.70 -24.01 -15.02
N GLN A 329 0.49 -23.46 -15.10
CA GLN A 329 -0.26 -23.30 -16.34
C GLN A 329 0.24 -22.06 -17.08
N LEU A 330 0.55 -22.23 -18.36
CA LEU A 330 0.99 -21.17 -19.24
C LEU A 330 0.10 -21.14 -20.48
N VAL A 331 -0.35 -19.95 -20.85
CA VAL A 331 -1.20 -19.70 -22.02
C VAL A 331 -0.56 -18.56 -22.81
N THR A 332 -0.40 -18.74 -24.11
CA THR A 332 -0.08 -17.66 -25.04
C THR A 332 -1.36 -17.05 -25.59
N PHE A 333 -1.33 -15.78 -25.96
CA PHE A 333 -2.41 -15.13 -26.70
C PHE A 333 -1.82 -14.07 -27.63
N GLU A 334 -2.61 -13.59 -28.57
CA GLU A 334 -2.23 -12.49 -29.46
C GLU A 334 -2.98 -11.21 -29.07
N GLY A 335 -2.40 -10.06 -29.41
CA GLY A 335 -2.98 -8.75 -29.10
C GLY A 335 -2.80 -7.78 -30.25
N ARG A 336 -3.89 -7.13 -30.67
CA ARG A 336 -3.85 -6.01 -31.61
C ARG A 336 -3.91 -4.71 -30.83
N MET A 337 -2.82 -3.94 -30.87
CA MET A 337 -2.70 -2.65 -30.19
C MET A 337 -2.73 -1.51 -31.20
N PHE A 338 -3.51 -0.47 -30.92
CA PHE A 338 -3.58 0.77 -31.68
C PHE A 338 -3.97 1.92 -30.76
N GLY A 339 -3.48 3.11 -31.05
CA GLY A 339 -3.67 4.27 -30.18
C GLY A 339 -2.88 5.48 -30.65
N HIS A 340 -3.29 6.64 -30.17
CA HIS A 340 -2.61 7.91 -30.36
C HIS A 340 -3.04 8.89 -29.25
N GLY A 341 -2.51 10.11 -29.32
CA GLY A 341 -2.89 11.20 -28.41
C GLY A 341 -4.40 11.40 -28.33
N PHE A 342 -4.91 11.61 -27.12
CA PHE A 342 -6.32 11.90 -26.89
C PHE A 342 -6.74 13.15 -27.67
N ASP A 343 -7.81 13.03 -28.46
CA ASP A 343 -8.37 14.15 -29.24
C ASP A 343 -9.60 14.74 -28.53
N PRO A 344 -9.51 15.97 -27.98
CA PRO A 344 -10.64 16.69 -27.39
C PRO A 344 -11.84 16.85 -28.31
N HIS A 345 -11.64 16.93 -29.63
CA HIS A 345 -12.71 17.14 -30.61
C HIS A 345 -13.70 15.98 -30.66
N TRP A 346 -13.28 14.79 -30.22
CA TRP A 346 -14.10 13.59 -30.24
C TRP A 346 -14.99 13.43 -29.02
N THR A 347 -14.85 14.30 -28.02
CA THR A 347 -15.45 14.10 -26.70
C THR A 347 -16.28 15.27 -26.21
N GLN A 348 -17.14 15.01 -25.21
CA GLN A 348 -17.92 16.03 -24.50
C GLN A 348 -17.82 15.84 -22.97
N PRO A 349 -17.60 16.91 -22.17
CA PRO A 349 -17.38 18.30 -22.59
C PRO A 349 -16.03 18.50 -23.29
N LYS A 350 -15.93 19.57 -24.09
CA LYS A 350 -14.64 20.02 -24.67
C LYS A 350 -13.77 20.78 -23.68
N ASP A 351 -14.35 21.23 -22.58
CA ASP A 351 -13.63 21.86 -21.47
C ASP A 351 -13.30 20.84 -20.39
N PHE A 352 -12.03 20.81 -20.00
CA PHE A 352 -11.44 19.84 -19.09
C PHE A 352 -10.89 20.56 -17.86
N THR A 353 -11.80 21.13 -17.09
CA THR A 353 -11.50 21.87 -15.85
C THR A 353 -11.85 21.03 -14.63
N ALA A 354 -10.99 21.09 -13.62
CA ALA A 354 -11.31 20.56 -12.30
C ALA A 354 -12.35 21.46 -11.65
N LYS A 355 -13.39 20.88 -11.04
CA LYS A 355 -14.44 21.65 -10.37
C LYS A 355 -14.16 21.73 -8.88
N PRO A 356 -14.05 22.94 -8.29
CA PRO A 356 -13.93 23.08 -6.85
C PRO A 356 -15.17 22.51 -6.16
N LEU A 357 -14.98 21.97 -4.96
CA LEU A 357 -16.08 21.44 -4.15
C LEU A 357 -16.91 22.57 -3.53
N LEU A 358 -16.23 23.62 -3.07
CA LEU A 358 -16.81 24.74 -2.35
C LEU A 358 -16.70 26.04 -3.14
N LYS A 359 -17.57 27.00 -2.87
CA LYS A 359 -17.42 28.38 -3.33
C LYS A 359 -16.45 29.15 -2.43
N PRO A 360 -15.82 30.24 -2.91
CA PRO A 360 -14.87 31.03 -2.10
C PRO A 360 -15.44 31.49 -0.76
N GLU A 361 -16.71 31.89 -0.70
CA GLU A 361 -17.39 32.30 0.52
C GLU A 361 -17.56 31.15 1.52
N GLU A 362 -17.76 29.91 1.06
CA GLU A 362 -17.84 28.73 1.92
C GLU A 362 -16.46 28.38 2.49
N VAL A 363 -15.41 28.44 1.66
CA VAL A 363 -14.02 28.20 2.09
C VAL A 363 -13.64 29.15 3.22
N ALA A 364 -13.97 30.44 3.11
CA ALA A 364 -13.68 31.45 4.12
C ALA A 364 -14.32 31.16 5.49
N THR A 365 -15.40 30.36 5.56
CA THR A 365 -16.03 29.99 6.83
C THR A 365 -15.33 28.85 7.58
N LEU A 366 -14.49 28.06 6.90
CA LEU A 366 -13.91 26.82 7.46
C LEU A 366 -12.98 27.10 8.64
N GLY A 367 -12.06 28.07 8.50
CA GLY A 367 -11.11 28.45 9.55
C GLY A 367 -11.79 28.90 10.85
N PRO A 368 -12.65 29.95 10.80
CA PRO A 368 -13.41 30.40 11.96
C PRO A 368 -14.26 29.31 12.62
N HIS A 369 -14.88 28.44 11.81
CA HIS A 369 -15.65 27.31 12.32
C HIS A 369 -14.77 26.31 13.10
N CYS A 370 -13.61 25.96 12.56
CA CYS A 370 -12.67 25.06 13.23
C CYS A 370 -12.14 25.68 14.52
N GLN A 371 -11.83 26.98 14.52
CA GLN A 371 -11.40 27.70 15.72
C GLN A 371 -12.46 27.66 16.82
N ALA A 372 -13.73 27.89 16.48
CA ALA A 372 -14.84 27.81 17.42
C ALA A 372 -15.01 26.39 17.99
N ASN A 373 -14.90 25.36 17.15
CA ASN A 373 -14.97 23.96 17.59
C ASN A 373 -13.82 23.58 18.51
N ILE A 374 -12.58 23.98 18.20
CA ILE A 374 -11.42 23.73 19.05
C ILE A 374 -11.61 24.40 20.42
N ALA A 375 -12.07 25.65 20.45
CA ALA A 375 -12.35 26.37 21.71
C ALA A 375 -13.47 25.69 22.52
N ALA A 376 -14.53 25.21 21.86
CA ALA A 376 -15.61 24.45 22.50
C ALA A 376 -15.08 23.15 23.12
N LEU A 377 -14.27 22.38 22.37
CA LEU A 377 -13.66 21.14 22.83
C LEU A 377 -12.68 21.34 24.00
N LEU A 378 -11.93 22.44 24.02
CA LEU A 378 -11.02 22.78 25.12
C LEU A 378 -11.78 23.18 26.39
N SER A 379 -12.92 23.84 26.26
CA SER A 379 -13.78 24.26 27.39
C SER A 379 -14.79 23.20 27.84
N GLY A 380 -14.89 22.07 27.14
CA GLY A 380 -15.88 21.02 27.42
C GLY A 380 -17.30 21.34 26.94
N ALA A 381 -17.46 22.39 26.11
CA ALA A 381 -18.72 22.73 25.46
C ALA A 381 -19.02 21.81 24.26
N THR A 382 -20.27 21.82 23.79
CA THR A 382 -20.69 21.03 22.63
C THR A 382 -20.23 21.71 21.33
N PRO A 383 -19.37 21.06 20.52
CA PRO A 383 -18.96 21.60 19.23
C PRO A 383 -20.02 21.37 18.14
N SER A 384 -19.90 22.07 17.01
CA SER A 384 -20.72 21.81 15.82
C SER A 384 -20.04 20.79 14.92
N TYR A 385 -20.72 19.67 14.64
CA TYR A 385 -20.17 18.59 13.81
C TYR A 385 -20.08 18.92 12.32
N TYR A 386 -20.83 19.93 11.89
CA TYR A 386 -20.94 20.33 10.48
C TYR A 386 -20.89 21.85 10.35
N VAL A 387 -20.35 22.31 9.22
CA VAL A 387 -20.34 23.72 8.84
C VAL A 387 -21.68 24.03 8.17
N PRO A 388 -22.53 24.91 8.74
CA PRO A 388 -23.82 25.25 8.14
C PRO A 388 -23.64 25.89 6.76
N ASN A 389 -24.52 25.55 5.82
CA ASN A 389 -24.52 26.09 4.45
C ASN A 389 -23.20 25.89 3.68
N CYS A 390 -22.40 24.90 4.05
CA CYS A 390 -21.19 24.50 3.35
C CYS A 390 -21.43 23.17 2.61
N GLY A 391 -20.96 23.09 1.37
CA GLY A 391 -20.90 21.83 0.62
C GLY A 391 -20.17 20.71 1.38
N ASP A 392 -20.44 19.46 1.02
CA ASP A 392 -19.73 18.29 1.54
C ASP A 392 -19.52 17.28 0.43
N GLY A 393 -18.50 16.43 0.59
CA GLY A 393 -18.12 15.47 -0.42
C GLY A 393 -16.85 14.71 -0.06
N LYS A 394 -16.40 13.88 -1.01
CA LYS A 394 -15.09 13.22 -0.89
C LYS A 394 -14.01 14.12 -1.44
N VAL A 395 -12.99 14.36 -0.62
CA VAL A 395 -11.77 15.09 -0.99
C VAL A 395 -10.58 14.15 -0.87
N SER A 396 -9.48 14.45 -1.57
CA SER A 396 -8.23 13.70 -1.44
C SER A 396 -7.48 14.06 -0.16
N GLY A 397 -7.72 15.24 0.41
CA GLY A 397 -7.14 15.60 1.69
C GLY A 397 -7.82 16.77 2.38
N VAL A 398 -7.70 16.77 3.70
CA VAL A 398 -8.06 17.89 4.59
C VAL A 398 -6.87 18.18 5.47
N VAL A 399 -6.52 19.46 5.54
CA VAL A 399 -5.43 20.00 6.36
C VAL A 399 -6.02 21.00 7.31
N LEU A 400 -5.73 20.85 8.59
CA LEU A 400 -5.97 21.87 9.60
C LEU A 400 -4.60 22.33 10.12
N SER A 401 -4.30 23.60 9.90
CA SER A 401 -3.02 24.19 10.30
C SER A 401 -3.22 25.17 11.44
N LEU A 402 -2.41 25.04 12.48
CA LEU A 402 -2.36 25.95 13.63
C LEU A 402 -1.10 26.80 13.53
N PHE A 403 -1.28 28.11 13.37
CA PHE A 403 -0.19 29.08 13.36
C PHE A 403 -0.16 29.82 14.69
N ASP A 404 0.94 29.69 15.43
CA ASP A 404 1.16 30.47 16.64
C ASP A 404 1.50 31.92 16.27
N ALA A 405 0.83 32.88 16.91
CA ALA A 405 1.11 34.30 16.78
C ALA A 405 2.56 34.68 17.17
N SER A 406 3.25 33.83 17.93
CA SER A 406 4.67 33.99 18.29
C SER A 406 5.66 33.76 17.13
N GLY A 407 5.18 33.27 15.98
CA GLY A 407 6.02 33.01 14.80
C GLY A 407 6.71 31.64 14.80
N GLY A 408 6.27 30.72 15.66
CA GLY A 408 6.73 29.33 15.65
C GLY A 408 6.37 28.59 14.35
N GLN A 409 7.01 27.42 14.15
CA GLN A 409 6.66 26.53 13.03
C GLN A 409 5.19 26.09 13.16
N PRO A 410 4.40 26.20 12.07
CA PRO A 410 3.01 25.79 12.10
C PRO A 410 2.86 24.30 12.39
N GLU A 411 1.81 23.97 13.12
CA GLU A 411 1.42 22.58 13.32
C GLU A 411 0.36 22.19 12.30
N HIS A 412 0.63 21.12 11.56
CA HIS A 412 -0.27 20.62 10.53
C HIS A 412 -0.87 19.29 10.95
N LEU A 413 -2.20 19.25 11.06
CA LEU A 413 -2.95 18.03 11.23
C LEU A 413 -3.56 17.66 9.87
N ILE A 414 -3.17 16.51 9.34
CA ILE A 414 -3.41 16.15 7.96
C ILE A 414 -4.10 14.79 7.91
N GLN A 415 -5.18 14.72 7.15
CA GLN A 415 -5.74 13.46 6.68
C GLN A 415 -5.72 13.49 5.15
N PHE A 416 -4.95 12.58 4.55
CA PHE A 416 -4.75 12.52 3.10
C PHE A 416 -4.88 11.09 2.58
N ALA A 417 -5.60 10.93 1.47
CA ALA A 417 -5.74 9.67 0.77
C ALA A 417 -5.94 9.92 -0.73
N MET A 418 -5.00 9.41 -1.54
CA MET A 418 -5.13 9.40 -3.00
C MET A 418 -6.30 8.51 -3.47
N ARG A 419 -6.64 7.47 -2.69
CA ARG A 419 -7.75 6.54 -2.97
C ARG A 419 -8.11 5.66 -1.76
N PRO A 420 -9.41 5.49 -1.41
CA PRO A 420 -10.51 6.39 -1.74
C PRO A 420 -10.35 7.73 -0.99
N GLY A 421 -10.92 8.81 -1.53
CA GLY A 421 -10.96 10.10 -0.83
C GLY A 421 -11.74 10.03 0.50
N VAL A 422 -11.50 11.02 1.36
CA VAL A 422 -12.06 11.15 2.70
C VAL A 422 -13.28 12.07 2.74
N PRO A 423 -14.29 11.79 3.59
CA PRO A 423 -15.46 12.65 3.77
C PRO A 423 -15.10 13.98 4.46
N MET A 424 -15.21 15.09 3.72
CA MET A 424 -14.64 16.39 4.07
C MET A 424 -15.04 16.87 5.47
N GLN A 425 -16.34 17.05 5.76
CA GLN A 425 -16.76 17.68 7.03
C GLN A 425 -16.44 16.80 8.25
N SER A 426 -16.70 15.49 8.18
CA SER A 426 -16.37 14.58 9.29
C SER A 426 -14.86 14.48 9.54
N THR A 427 -14.05 14.54 8.49
CA THR A 427 -12.59 14.58 8.62
C THR A 427 -12.15 15.90 9.25
N LEU A 428 -12.71 17.03 8.83
CA LEU A 428 -12.41 18.34 9.40
C LEU A 428 -12.72 18.38 10.90
N PHE A 429 -13.86 17.83 11.33
CA PHE A 429 -14.20 17.71 12.74
C PHE A 429 -13.21 16.84 13.52
N ALA A 430 -12.84 15.66 13.00
CA ALA A 430 -11.86 14.79 13.64
C ALA A 430 -10.48 15.47 13.79
N LEU A 431 -10.08 16.31 12.83
CA LEU A 431 -8.86 17.12 12.92
C LEU A 431 -8.99 18.21 14.00
N CYS A 432 -10.17 18.80 14.19
CA CYS A 432 -10.42 19.72 15.32
C CYS A 432 -10.27 19.00 16.67
N GLU A 433 -10.76 17.76 16.80
CA GLU A 433 -10.58 16.95 18.01
C GLU A 433 -9.11 16.66 18.28
N ALA A 434 -8.34 16.32 17.23
CA ALA A 434 -6.91 16.10 17.35
C ALA A 434 -6.17 17.39 17.74
N ALA A 435 -6.51 18.53 17.13
CA ALA A 435 -5.94 19.84 17.46
C ALA A 435 -6.21 20.22 18.92
N ALA A 436 -7.45 20.04 19.41
CA ALA A 436 -7.80 20.31 20.80
C ALA A 436 -7.02 19.41 21.77
N ARG A 437 -6.80 18.13 21.42
CA ARG A 437 -5.94 17.23 22.24
C ARG A 437 -4.49 17.72 22.28
N THR A 438 -3.91 18.11 21.15
CA THR A 438 -2.53 18.63 21.12
C THR A 438 -2.39 19.90 21.94
N LEU A 439 -3.29 20.86 21.75
CA LEU A 439 -3.28 22.14 22.48
C LEU A 439 -3.46 21.93 24.00
N ARG A 440 -4.33 21.00 24.40
CA ARG A 440 -4.48 20.62 25.82
C ARG A 440 -3.18 20.05 26.39
N GLY A 441 -2.46 19.21 25.64
CA GLY A 441 -1.15 18.70 26.04
C GLY A 441 -0.07 19.78 26.21
N ARG A 442 -0.27 20.96 25.60
CA ARG A 442 0.58 22.15 25.75
C ARG A 442 0.06 23.16 26.78
N ASN A 443 -0.94 22.78 27.58
CA ASN A 443 -1.60 23.67 28.54
C ASN A 443 -2.20 24.94 27.92
N VAL A 444 -2.65 24.89 26.65
CA VAL A 444 -3.35 26.00 25.99
C VAL A 444 -4.84 25.96 26.36
N SER A 445 -5.40 27.11 26.76
CA SER A 445 -6.80 27.24 27.17
C SER A 445 -7.72 27.60 25.99
N ALA A 446 -9.04 27.44 26.18
CA ALA A 446 -10.03 27.93 25.22
C ALA A 446 -9.94 29.46 25.02
N ALA A 447 -9.63 30.21 26.09
CA ALA A 447 -9.49 31.67 26.04
C ALA A 447 -8.34 32.09 25.12
N ASP A 448 -7.22 31.35 25.14
CA ASP A 448 -6.06 31.59 24.27
C ASP A 448 -6.41 31.45 22.79
N VAL A 449 -7.20 30.42 22.45
CA VAL A 449 -7.67 30.18 21.08
C VAL A 449 -8.65 31.27 20.65
N THR A 450 -9.59 31.68 21.50
CA THR A 450 -10.54 32.77 21.18
C THR A 450 -9.89 34.14 21.12
N ALA A 451 -8.80 34.36 21.86
CA ALA A 451 -8.02 35.59 21.84
C ALA A 451 -7.11 35.71 20.61
N GLY A 452 -7.11 34.72 19.71
CA GLY A 452 -6.33 34.76 18.47
C GLY A 452 -4.84 34.48 18.66
N LYS A 453 -4.42 33.85 19.78
CA LYS A 453 -3.03 33.39 19.93
C LYS A 453 -2.65 32.34 18.89
N PHE A 454 -3.66 31.66 18.33
CA PHE A 454 -3.50 30.73 17.23
C PHE A 454 -4.44 31.10 16.09
N ALA A 455 -3.92 31.19 14.87
CA ALA A 455 -4.73 31.23 13.65
C ALA A 455 -4.98 29.80 13.15
N VAL A 456 -6.24 29.48 12.86
CA VAL A 456 -6.66 28.17 12.36
C VAL A 456 -6.98 28.28 10.87
N GLU A 457 -6.18 27.60 10.06
CA GLU A 457 -6.31 27.61 8.60
C GLU A 457 -6.69 26.22 8.09
N VAL A 458 -7.51 26.18 7.04
CA VAL A 458 -7.99 24.94 6.44
C VAL A 458 -7.61 24.90 4.96
N THR A 459 -6.99 23.79 4.54
CA THR A 459 -6.70 23.50 3.14
C THR A 459 -7.40 22.19 2.75
N LEU A 460 -8.11 22.22 1.62
CA LEU A 460 -8.77 21.08 1.01
C LEU A 460 -8.04 20.71 -0.28
N LEU A 461 -7.80 19.42 -0.47
CA LEU A 461 -7.17 18.87 -1.65
C LEU A 461 -8.12 17.95 -2.39
N MET A 462 -8.22 18.08 -3.70
CA MET A 462 -9.07 17.26 -4.55
C MET A 462 -8.45 17.09 -5.93
N ASP A 463 -9.03 16.20 -6.73
CA ASP A 463 -8.65 15.99 -8.13
C ASP A 463 -7.11 15.80 -8.33
N PRO A 464 -6.54 14.72 -7.76
CA PRO A 464 -5.11 14.46 -7.82
C PRO A 464 -4.66 14.05 -9.23
N THR A 465 -3.51 14.53 -9.66
CA THR A 465 -2.88 14.21 -10.95
C THR A 465 -1.45 13.73 -10.78
N MET A 466 -0.99 12.91 -11.72
CA MET A 466 0.39 12.41 -11.76
C MET A 466 1.18 13.17 -12.82
N ASN A 467 2.28 13.78 -12.43
CA ASN A 467 3.06 14.70 -13.28
C ASN A 467 4.51 14.22 -13.48
N GLY A 468 4.74 12.92 -13.44
CA GLY A 468 6.07 12.35 -13.67
C GLY A 468 6.95 12.34 -12.41
N THR A 469 8.23 12.58 -12.61
CA THR A 469 9.25 12.60 -11.55
C THR A 469 9.93 13.95 -11.49
N VAL A 470 10.76 14.18 -10.47
CA VAL A 470 11.53 15.42 -10.36
C VAL A 470 12.52 15.58 -11.52
N ALA A 471 13.10 14.49 -12.00
CA ALA A 471 14.00 14.50 -13.17
C ALA A 471 13.25 14.81 -14.48
N GLU A 472 12.04 14.26 -14.64
CA GLU A 472 11.24 14.40 -15.87
C GLU A 472 9.79 14.84 -15.55
N PRO A 473 9.58 16.09 -15.10
CA PRO A 473 8.25 16.55 -14.76
C PRO A 473 7.42 16.82 -16.02
N ASP A 474 6.11 16.59 -15.93
CA ASP A 474 5.11 17.01 -16.91
C ASP A 474 4.08 17.92 -16.25
N LEU A 475 4.37 19.22 -16.23
CA LEU A 475 3.51 20.24 -15.63
C LEU A 475 2.44 20.79 -16.58
N ARG A 476 2.27 20.22 -17.79
CA ARG A 476 1.22 20.68 -18.72
C ARG A 476 -0.16 20.56 -18.07
N GLY A 477 -0.94 21.64 -18.09
CA GLY A 477 -2.25 21.70 -17.46
C GLY A 477 -2.23 21.84 -15.93
N VAL A 478 -1.05 22.08 -15.33
CA VAL A 478 -0.91 22.42 -13.91
C VAL A 478 -0.76 23.93 -13.78
N GLU A 479 -1.71 24.56 -13.11
CA GLU A 479 -1.65 25.98 -12.75
C GLU A 479 -1.45 26.09 -11.24
N SER A 480 -0.42 26.80 -10.79
CA SER A 480 -0.12 27.04 -9.37
C SER A 480 -1.19 27.89 -8.67
N ARG A 481 -1.97 28.65 -9.45
CA ARG A 481 -3.12 29.46 -8.99
C ARG A 481 -4.11 28.63 -8.16
N ASP A 482 -4.38 27.41 -8.59
CA ASP A 482 -5.42 26.57 -8.02
C ASP A 482 -4.94 25.16 -7.68
N ARG A 483 -3.70 24.78 -8.02
CA ARG A 483 -3.17 23.45 -7.72
C ARG A 483 -1.89 23.51 -6.89
N ALA A 484 -1.88 22.76 -5.79
CA ALA A 484 -0.67 22.45 -5.04
C ALA A 484 0.15 21.39 -5.78
N LEU A 485 1.47 21.46 -5.72
CA LEU A 485 2.39 20.41 -6.17
C LEU A 485 2.92 19.64 -4.97
N PHE A 486 3.14 18.34 -5.15
CA PHE A 486 3.58 17.39 -4.13
C PHE A 486 4.75 16.62 -4.68
N VAL A 487 5.87 16.64 -3.97
CA VAL A 487 7.03 15.80 -4.25
C VAL A 487 7.11 14.74 -3.16
N VAL A 488 7.21 13.48 -3.57
CA VAL A 488 7.33 12.33 -2.66
C VAL A 488 8.56 11.52 -3.05
N ASP A 489 9.50 11.41 -2.12
CA ASP A 489 10.69 10.56 -2.20
C ASP A 489 10.74 9.65 -0.96
N ASN A 490 10.25 8.42 -1.11
CA ASN A 490 10.15 7.44 -0.02
C ASN A 490 9.35 7.96 1.20
N ASN A 491 10.00 8.11 2.36
CA ASN A 491 9.40 8.65 3.59
C ASN A 491 9.50 10.20 3.68
N ARG A 492 10.03 10.85 2.64
CA ARG A 492 10.16 12.29 2.55
C ARG A 492 9.12 12.83 1.60
N SER A 493 8.47 13.92 1.98
CA SER A 493 7.56 14.61 1.09
C SER A 493 7.46 16.08 1.43
N CYS A 494 7.15 16.87 0.41
CA CYS A 494 6.78 18.25 0.57
C CYS A 494 5.73 18.61 -0.47
N TRP A 495 4.74 19.36 -0.03
CA TRP A 495 3.73 20.03 -0.83
C TRP A 495 3.87 21.54 -0.71
N VAL A 496 3.63 22.19 -1.84
CA VAL A 496 3.64 23.64 -1.92
C VAL A 496 2.42 24.06 -2.72
N PHE A 497 1.65 24.98 -2.14
CA PHE A 497 0.62 25.75 -2.83
C PHE A 497 0.99 27.21 -2.69
N ASP A 498 1.29 27.85 -3.81
CA ASP A 498 1.62 29.28 -3.86
C ASP A 498 1.11 29.86 -5.20
N PRO A 499 -0.11 30.44 -5.21
CA PRO A 499 -0.73 31.05 -6.37
C PRO A 499 0.06 32.20 -6.99
N SER A 500 1.04 32.75 -6.26
CA SER A 500 1.87 33.87 -6.72
C SER A 500 3.08 33.43 -7.56
N LYS A 501 3.41 32.14 -7.56
CA LYS A 501 4.60 31.58 -8.21
C LYS A 501 4.26 30.81 -9.47
N SER A 502 5.23 30.56 -10.34
CA SER A 502 5.06 29.64 -11.47
C SER A 502 5.00 28.18 -10.99
N PRO A 503 4.40 27.25 -11.78
CA PRO A 503 4.45 25.82 -11.47
C PRO A 503 5.89 25.28 -11.28
N ASP A 504 6.84 25.77 -12.05
CA ASP A 504 8.26 25.39 -11.94
C ASP A 504 8.88 25.85 -10.61
N ASP A 505 8.60 27.08 -10.18
CA ASP A 505 9.08 27.61 -8.88
C ASP A 505 8.47 26.84 -7.70
N VAL A 506 7.17 26.49 -7.80
CA VAL A 506 6.49 25.67 -6.79
C VAL A 506 7.08 24.27 -6.75
N LEU A 507 7.38 23.66 -7.89
CA LEU A 507 8.05 22.36 -7.97
C LEU A 507 9.46 22.40 -7.37
N ALA A 508 10.24 23.46 -7.66
CA ALA A 508 11.57 23.64 -7.10
C ALA A 508 11.50 23.76 -5.57
N ALA A 509 10.56 24.56 -5.04
CA ALA A 509 10.34 24.69 -3.60
C ALA A 509 9.92 23.35 -2.95
N ALA A 510 9.01 22.60 -3.59
CA ALA A 510 8.59 21.29 -3.10
C ALA A 510 9.74 20.28 -3.13
N THR A 511 10.57 20.31 -4.16
CA THR A 511 11.75 19.43 -4.29
C THR A 511 12.77 19.70 -3.19
N ALA A 512 13.07 20.98 -2.93
CA ALA A 512 13.98 21.39 -1.87
C ALA A 512 13.44 21.02 -0.48
N GLY A 513 12.16 21.32 -0.21
CA GLY A 513 11.53 21.00 1.09
C GLY A 513 11.40 19.50 1.35
N ALA A 514 11.23 18.68 0.30
CA ALA A 514 11.23 17.22 0.42
C ALA A 514 12.64 16.65 0.63
N GLN A 515 13.70 17.43 0.43
CA GLN A 515 15.09 16.96 0.50
C GLN A 515 15.29 15.71 -0.39
N VAL A 516 14.89 15.81 -1.66
CA VAL A 516 14.93 14.71 -2.62
C VAL A 516 16.36 14.18 -2.76
N MET A 517 16.49 12.87 -2.60
CA MET A 517 17.75 12.13 -2.71
C MET A 517 17.90 11.47 -4.08
N ASN A 518 16.79 11.10 -4.73
CA ASN A 518 16.80 10.52 -6.07
C ASN A 518 15.71 11.15 -6.95
N THR A 519 16.13 12.04 -7.84
CA THR A 519 15.23 12.78 -8.75
C THR A 519 14.54 11.88 -9.77
N GLU A 520 15.14 10.75 -10.14
CA GLU A 520 14.58 9.80 -11.11
C GLU A 520 13.40 9.01 -10.56
N SER A 521 13.37 8.78 -9.23
CA SER A 521 12.29 8.04 -8.57
C SER A 521 11.33 8.93 -7.78
N ALA A 522 11.73 10.16 -7.42
CA ALA A 522 10.89 11.08 -6.66
C ALA A 522 9.68 11.50 -7.49
N ALA A 523 8.49 11.09 -7.04
CA ALA A 523 7.25 11.27 -7.78
C ALA A 523 6.67 12.68 -7.58
N VAL A 524 6.15 13.26 -8.66
CA VAL A 524 5.50 14.57 -8.66
C VAL A 524 4.00 14.40 -8.89
N PHE A 525 3.21 14.89 -7.93
CA PHE A 525 1.74 14.96 -8.04
C PHE A 525 1.27 16.40 -7.93
N SER A 526 0.03 16.65 -8.31
CA SER A 526 -0.64 17.90 -7.96
C SER A 526 -2.11 17.66 -7.63
N CYS A 527 -2.70 18.54 -6.85
CA CYS A 527 -4.11 18.48 -6.46
C CYS A 527 -4.74 19.86 -6.61
N LEU A 528 -5.98 19.93 -7.10
CA LEU A 528 -6.80 21.12 -6.95
C LEU A 528 -6.91 21.46 -5.46
N THR A 529 -6.70 22.73 -5.13
CA THR A 529 -6.51 23.20 -3.76
C THR A 529 -7.45 24.35 -3.46
N GLN A 530 -8.21 24.23 -2.38
CA GLN A 530 -9.00 25.32 -1.81
C GLN A 530 -8.52 25.59 -0.40
N SER A 531 -8.11 26.82 -0.11
CA SER A 531 -7.42 27.15 1.14
C SER A 531 -7.95 28.47 1.69
N THR A 532 -8.08 28.56 3.01
CA THR A 532 -8.35 29.83 3.71
C THR A 532 -7.13 30.76 3.68
N ARG A 533 -5.93 30.20 3.43
CA ARG A 533 -4.67 30.93 3.30
C ARG A 533 -4.20 30.99 1.85
N SER A 534 -3.55 32.09 1.46
CA SER A 534 -3.03 32.30 0.11
C SER A 534 -1.90 31.35 -0.27
N ALA A 535 -1.01 31.00 0.65
CA ALA A 535 0.09 30.05 0.38
C ALA A 535 0.33 29.12 1.58
N ILE A 536 0.71 27.88 1.27
CA ILE A 536 1.01 26.85 2.27
C ILE A 536 2.16 25.95 1.77
N THR A 537 3.11 25.68 2.66
CA THR A 537 4.17 24.69 2.49
C THR A 537 4.14 23.78 3.70
N ILE A 538 4.17 22.47 3.51
CA ILE A 538 4.34 21.56 4.63
C ILE A 538 5.31 20.42 4.33
N GLU A 539 6.33 20.36 5.17
CA GLU A 539 7.44 19.43 5.01
C GLU A 539 7.19 18.24 5.91
N ASN A 540 7.20 17.06 5.31
CA ASN A 540 7.21 15.80 6.03
C ASN A 540 8.51 15.08 5.68
N VAL A 541 9.59 15.56 6.31
CA VAL A 541 10.93 14.96 6.26
C VAL A 541 11.27 14.46 7.65
N PRO A 542 11.88 13.27 7.80
CA PRO A 542 12.33 12.81 9.10
C PRO A 542 13.31 13.80 9.72
N ARG A 543 13.06 14.21 10.95
CA ARG A 543 13.93 15.11 11.72
C ARG A 543 14.61 14.33 12.83
N PRO A 544 15.91 14.60 13.10
CA PRO A 544 16.62 13.95 14.18
C PRO A 544 16.00 14.35 15.52
N VAL A 545 15.91 13.39 16.44
CA VAL A 545 15.41 13.62 17.80
C VAL A 545 16.52 13.39 18.81
N VAL A 546 16.62 14.30 19.78
CA VAL A 546 17.47 14.12 20.96
C VAL A 546 16.87 13.01 21.82
N GLY A 547 17.63 11.95 22.04
CA GLY A 547 17.22 10.82 22.87
C GLY A 547 17.56 10.99 24.34
N ASN A 548 17.10 10.02 25.13
CA ASN A 548 17.61 9.80 26.48
C ASN A 548 19.04 9.24 26.43
N ASP A 549 19.77 9.37 27.55
CA ASP A 549 21.13 8.81 27.67
C ASP A 549 21.19 7.29 27.49
N ALA A 550 20.15 6.56 27.90
CA ALA A 550 20.10 5.10 27.78
C ALA A 550 19.17 4.69 26.65
N ARG A 551 19.65 3.79 25.78
CA ARG A 551 18.86 3.10 24.76
C ARG A 551 18.22 1.85 25.41
N PRO A 552 16.91 1.83 25.72
CA PRO A 552 16.26 0.65 26.30
C PRO A 552 16.11 -0.46 25.25
N ALA A 553 16.10 -1.73 25.66
CA ALA A 553 15.82 -2.86 24.75
C ALA A 553 14.48 -2.66 24.02
N ALA A 554 14.46 -2.87 22.70
CA ALA A 554 13.28 -2.67 21.87
C ALA A 554 12.72 -4.01 21.37
N VAL A 555 13.57 -5.04 21.28
CA VAL A 555 13.19 -6.36 20.76
C VAL A 555 13.39 -7.52 21.74
N ALA A 556 13.62 -7.20 23.02
CA ALA A 556 13.54 -8.18 24.09
C ALA A 556 12.14 -8.80 24.16
N GLY A 557 12.06 -10.12 24.18
CA GLY A 557 10.83 -10.91 24.11
C GLY A 557 10.36 -11.25 22.69
N THR A 558 11.01 -10.73 21.63
CA THR A 558 10.67 -11.04 20.23
C THR A 558 11.84 -11.62 19.45
N PHE A 559 13.01 -10.97 19.49
CA PHE A 559 14.22 -11.46 18.80
C PHE A 559 15.10 -12.31 19.71
N TYR A 560 14.99 -12.12 21.02
CA TYR A 560 15.66 -12.91 22.04
C TYR A 560 14.82 -12.86 23.34
N PRO A 561 15.03 -13.76 24.31
CA PRO A 561 14.22 -13.79 25.53
C PRO A 561 14.21 -12.46 26.30
N GLY A 562 13.03 -12.04 26.78
CA GLY A 562 12.89 -10.86 27.63
C GLY A 562 13.30 -11.09 29.08
N ASP A 563 13.32 -12.35 29.52
CA ASP A 563 13.81 -12.76 30.83
C ASP A 563 15.34 -12.93 30.82
N ALA A 564 16.02 -12.37 31.82
CA ALA A 564 17.48 -12.37 31.90
C ALA A 564 18.06 -13.78 32.09
N ALA A 565 17.39 -14.65 32.86
CA ALA A 565 17.89 -16.00 33.12
C ALA A 565 17.74 -16.90 31.89
N GLU A 566 16.63 -16.75 31.14
CA GLU A 566 16.43 -17.42 29.86
C GLU A 566 17.43 -16.94 28.80
N LEU A 567 17.65 -15.63 28.69
CA LEU A 567 18.63 -15.08 27.76
C LEU A 567 20.05 -15.57 28.09
N ASN A 568 20.44 -15.60 29.37
CA ASN A 568 21.75 -16.14 29.77
C ASN A 568 21.93 -17.61 29.36
N ARG A 569 20.92 -18.47 29.59
CA ARG A 569 20.99 -19.88 29.14
C ARG A 569 21.14 -20.00 27.63
N MET A 570 20.35 -19.22 26.88
CA MET A 570 20.47 -19.18 25.42
C MET A 570 21.88 -18.74 25.00
N LEU A 571 22.45 -17.70 25.62
CA LEU A 571 23.80 -17.23 25.30
C LEU A 571 24.88 -18.26 25.63
N ASP A 572 24.76 -18.98 26.76
CA ASP A 572 25.67 -20.07 27.12
C ASP A 572 25.63 -21.19 26.08
N ASP A 573 24.42 -21.57 25.64
CA ASP A 573 24.23 -22.57 24.59
C ASP A 573 24.85 -22.10 23.26
N LEU A 574 24.61 -20.84 22.85
CA LEU A 574 25.10 -20.25 21.60
C LEU A 574 26.62 -20.05 21.56
N LEU A 575 27.23 -19.69 22.68
CA LEU A 575 28.68 -19.55 22.79
C LEU A 575 29.35 -20.92 22.87
N GLY A 576 28.74 -21.86 23.58
CA GLY A 576 29.29 -23.19 23.83
C GLY A 576 30.59 -23.14 24.64
N SER A 577 31.21 -24.31 24.82
CA SER A 577 32.51 -24.42 25.53
C SER A 577 33.73 -24.25 24.62
N ASP A 578 33.54 -24.30 23.30
CA ASP A 578 34.64 -24.18 22.34
C ASP A 578 35.16 -22.75 22.26
N GLN A 579 36.47 -22.60 22.38
CA GLN A 579 37.19 -21.33 22.36
C GLN A 579 38.23 -21.36 21.24
N PRO A 580 37.84 -21.07 20.00
CA PRO A 580 38.77 -21.02 18.89
C PRO A 580 39.85 -19.95 19.12
N ALA A 581 41.00 -20.11 18.47
CA ALA A 581 42.02 -19.07 18.48
C ALA A 581 41.43 -17.76 17.92
N LYS A 582 41.69 -16.66 18.63
CA LYS A 582 41.28 -15.33 18.19
C LYS A 582 42.33 -14.77 17.24
N GLU A 583 41.87 -14.18 16.16
CA GLU A 583 42.70 -13.49 15.18
C GLU A 583 42.33 -12.01 15.12
N SER A 584 43.31 -11.17 14.74
CA SER A 584 43.07 -9.76 14.45
C SER A 584 42.39 -9.63 13.08
N TRP A 585 41.15 -9.16 13.09
CA TRP A 585 40.37 -8.81 11.90
C TRP A 585 39.78 -7.40 12.06
N PRO A 586 39.93 -6.50 11.06
CA PRO A 586 39.40 -5.15 11.16
C PRO A 586 37.88 -5.10 10.99
N ALA A 587 37.28 -6.11 10.34
CA ALA A 587 35.84 -6.21 10.20
C ALA A 587 35.29 -7.64 10.24
N VAL A 588 34.01 -7.75 10.59
CA VAL A 588 33.21 -8.97 10.51
C VAL A 588 31.83 -8.68 9.91
N MET A 589 31.16 -9.71 9.41
CA MET A 589 29.73 -9.69 9.10
C MET A 589 29.00 -10.70 9.96
N THR A 590 27.94 -10.25 10.63
CA THR A 590 27.08 -11.07 11.49
C THR A 590 25.61 -10.91 11.13
N PRO A 591 24.80 -11.99 11.19
CA PRO A 591 23.36 -11.92 10.98
C PRO A 591 22.65 -11.31 12.20
N HIS A 592 21.47 -10.73 11.99
CA HIS A 592 20.67 -10.06 13.03
C HIS A 592 19.20 -10.52 13.11
N ALA A 593 18.85 -11.64 12.48
CA ALA A 593 17.62 -12.34 12.83
C ALA A 593 17.59 -12.74 14.32
N GLY A 594 16.41 -13.15 14.81
CA GLY A 594 16.27 -13.60 16.20
C GLY A 594 17.30 -14.67 16.57
N LEU A 595 17.83 -14.62 17.80
CA LEU A 595 18.98 -15.42 18.23
C LEU A 595 18.77 -16.94 18.10
N ILE A 596 17.51 -17.39 18.12
CA ILE A 596 17.15 -18.79 17.85
C ILE A 596 17.50 -19.25 16.43
N TYR A 597 17.49 -18.35 15.44
CA TYR A 597 17.75 -18.66 14.05
C TYR A 597 19.22 -18.47 13.68
N SER A 598 19.80 -17.34 14.06
CA SER A 598 21.10 -16.88 13.54
C SER A 598 22.16 -16.67 14.63
N GLY A 599 21.78 -16.73 15.91
CA GLY A 599 22.65 -16.40 17.04
C GLY A 599 23.88 -17.30 17.14
N ARG A 600 23.79 -18.57 16.73
CA ARG A 600 24.93 -19.50 16.71
C ARG A 600 25.99 -19.02 15.72
N LEU A 601 25.57 -18.67 14.51
CA LEU A 601 26.49 -18.20 13.47
C LEU A 601 27.13 -16.87 13.86
N ALA A 602 26.35 -15.93 14.45
CA ALA A 602 26.89 -14.69 14.97
C ALA A 602 27.93 -14.92 16.09
N ALA A 603 27.64 -15.82 17.04
CA ALA A 603 28.57 -16.21 18.10
C ALA A 603 29.84 -16.86 17.54
N ASP A 604 29.71 -17.73 16.54
CA ASP A 604 30.84 -18.40 15.90
C ASP A 604 31.77 -17.42 15.17
N VAL A 605 31.23 -16.37 14.54
CA VAL A 605 32.03 -15.29 13.97
C VAL A 605 32.78 -14.52 15.07
N LEU A 606 32.06 -14.01 16.07
CA LEU A 606 32.64 -13.12 17.08
C LEU A 606 33.64 -13.83 18.01
N LYS A 607 33.50 -15.15 18.25
CA LYS A 607 34.48 -15.94 19.03
C LYS A 607 35.87 -16.00 18.38
N ARG A 608 35.96 -15.83 17.06
CA ARG A 608 37.20 -15.96 16.27
C ARG A 608 38.00 -14.66 16.16
N VAL A 609 37.49 -13.54 16.70
CA VAL A 609 38.09 -12.22 16.52
C VAL A 609 38.55 -11.63 17.85
N GLU A 610 39.69 -10.94 17.81
CA GLU A 610 40.12 -10.05 18.88
C GLU A 610 39.25 -8.79 18.90
N ILE A 611 38.32 -8.70 19.87
CA ILE A 611 37.41 -7.56 19.99
C ILE A 611 38.13 -6.42 20.76
N PRO A 612 38.38 -5.26 20.13
CA PRO A 612 39.02 -4.11 20.79
C PRO A 612 38.03 -3.35 21.69
N GLU A 613 38.51 -2.31 22.39
CA GLU A 613 37.67 -1.48 23.25
C GLU A 613 36.54 -0.78 22.49
N THR A 614 36.73 -0.46 21.20
CA THR A 614 35.72 0.23 20.39
C THR A 614 35.16 -0.69 19.32
N VAL A 615 33.85 -0.87 19.31
CA VAL A 615 33.13 -1.61 18.27
C VAL A 615 32.18 -0.65 17.57
N ILE A 616 32.26 -0.57 16.24
CA ILE A 616 31.31 0.19 15.43
C ILE A 616 30.41 -0.81 14.72
N VAL A 617 29.15 -0.88 15.11
CA VAL A 617 28.14 -1.74 14.49
C VAL A 617 27.38 -0.91 13.46
N ILE A 618 27.48 -1.30 12.19
CA ILE A 618 26.78 -0.67 11.07
C ILE A 618 25.71 -1.64 10.58
N GLY A 619 24.45 -1.27 10.78
CA GLY A 619 23.30 -2.10 10.41
C GLY A 619 22.29 -1.37 9.54
N PRO A 620 21.47 -2.10 8.79
CA PRO A 620 20.37 -1.50 8.04
C PRO A 620 19.32 -0.88 8.96
N LYS A 621 18.65 0.17 8.46
CA LYS A 621 17.48 0.75 9.12
C LYS A 621 16.20 0.14 8.52
N HIS A 622 15.51 -0.67 9.29
CA HIS A 622 14.24 -1.30 8.96
C HIS A 622 13.03 -0.44 9.32
N THR A 623 13.19 0.48 10.27
CA THR A 623 12.11 1.35 10.72
C THR A 623 12.00 2.62 9.86
N ARG A 624 10.80 3.21 9.83
CA ARG A 624 10.59 4.53 9.19
C ARG A 624 10.96 5.71 10.09
N LEU A 625 11.36 5.43 11.34
CA LEU A 625 11.66 6.46 12.32
C LEU A 625 13.02 7.09 12.02
N GLY A 626 13.14 8.38 12.33
CA GLY A 626 14.39 9.12 12.21
C GLY A 626 14.94 9.28 10.79
N VAL A 627 16.08 9.96 10.71
CA VAL A 627 16.80 10.25 9.46
C VAL A 627 17.32 8.97 8.80
N GLU A 628 17.65 9.05 7.51
CA GLU A 628 18.13 7.88 6.76
C GLU A 628 19.43 7.32 7.33
N TRP A 629 20.41 8.17 7.61
CA TRP A 629 21.72 7.77 8.12
C TRP A 629 21.91 8.35 9.51
N ALA A 630 21.83 7.49 10.51
CA ALA A 630 21.82 7.89 11.91
C ALA A 630 22.95 7.21 12.69
N VAL A 631 23.54 7.93 13.62
CA VAL A 631 24.39 7.36 14.67
C VAL A 631 23.71 7.56 16.03
N ALA A 632 23.81 6.55 16.89
CA ALA A 632 23.13 6.55 18.16
C ALA A 632 23.70 7.63 19.10
N PRO A 633 22.87 8.56 19.63
CA PRO A 633 23.33 9.60 20.53
C PRO A 633 23.44 9.14 22.00
N HIS A 634 23.21 7.87 22.28
CA HIS A 634 23.07 7.32 23.62
C HIS A 634 24.45 7.13 24.27
N ARG A 635 24.48 7.13 25.60
CA ARG A 635 25.66 6.80 26.42
C ARG A 635 25.74 5.32 26.79
N VAL A 636 24.59 4.62 26.81
CA VAL A 636 24.49 3.22 27.23
C VAL A 636 23.44 2.48 26.41
N TRP A 637 23.72 1.23 26.05
CA TRP A 637 22.77 0.27 25.48
C TRP A 637 22.30 -0.71 26.55
N LYS A 638 20.98 -0.85 26.73
CA LYS A 638 20.40 -1.76 27.74
C LYS A 638 19.73 -2.98 27.10
N PHE A 639 19.89 -4.14 27.73
CA PHE A 639 19.23 -5.41 27.39
C PHE A 639 19.00 -6.23 28.67
N PRO A 640 18.20 -7.30 28.66
CA PRO A 640 17.78 -7.99 29.89
C PRO A 640 18.93 -8.49 30.77
N THR A 641 20.04 -8.93 30.17
CA THR A 641 21.19 -9.48 30.89
C THR A 641 22.20 -8.44 31.36
N GLY A 642 22.06 -7.17 30.96
CA GLY A 642 23.01 -6.12 31.34
C GLY A 642 22.99 -4.89 30.44
N GLU A 643 24.10 -4.18 30.43
CA GLU A 643 24.28 -3.00 29.60
C GLU A 643 25.70 -2.92 29.03
N LEU A 644 25.83 -2.25 27.88
CA LEU A 644 27.10 -1.92 27.24
C LEU A 644 27.25 -0.40 27.15
N ALA A 645 28.46 0.09 27.39
CA ALA A 645 28.78 1.50 27.16
C ALA A 645 28.67 1.83 25.66
N ALA A 646 28.28 3.06 25.36
CA ALA A 646 28.41 3.65 24.03
C ALA A 646 29.53 4.70 24.04
N ASP A 647 29.83 5.27 22.87
CA ASP A 647 30.85 6.31 22.71
C ASP A 647 30.24 7.53 21.97
N PRO A 648 29.53 8.42 22.69
CA PRO A 648 28.89 9.59 22.09
C PRO A 648 29.91 10.61 21.57
N GLU A 649 31.12 10.64 22.12
CA GLU A 649 32.20 11.48 21.63
C GLU A 649 32.68 11.03 20.24
N LEU A 650 32.87 9.71 20.03
CA LEU A 650 33.14 9.14 18.71
C LEU A 650 31.95 9.34 17.77
N ALA A 651 30.71 9.18 18.24
CA ALA A 651 29.52 9.45 17.44
C ALA A 651 29.49 10.90 16.91
N ALA A 652 29.82 11.88 17.76
CA ALA A 652 29.91 13.29 17.36
C ALA A 652 31.03 13.54 16.32
N ARG A 653 32.19 12.88 16.47
CA ARG A 653 33.29 12.95 15.48
C ARG A 653 32.88 12.38 14.13
N LEU A 654 32.17 11.26 14.12
CA LEU A 654 31.63 10.65 12.89
C LEU A 654 30.68 11.62 12.17
N VAL A 655 29.76 12.26 12.89
CA VAL A 655 28.84 13.27 12.32
C VAL A 655 29.59 14.46 11.73
N ALA A 656 30.67 14.91 12.37
CA ALA A 656 31.46 16.04 11.87
C ALA A 656 32.21 15.72 10.56
N LYS A 657 32.51 14.44 10.29
CA LYS A 657 33.32 13.99 9.15
C LYS A 657 32.52 13.33 8.03
N ILE A 658 31.33 12.81 8.32
CA ILE A 658 30.53 12.04 7.38
C ILE A 658 29.31 12.85 6.94
N PRO A 659 29.27 13.33 5.67
CA PRO A 659 28.13 14.07 5.15
C PRO A 659 26.81 13.29 5.26
N GLY A 660 25.79 13.93 5.83
CA GLY A 660 24.45 13.37 5.96
C GLY A 660 24.25 12.38 7.12
N LEU A 661 25.29 12.04 7.88
CA LEU A 661 25.16 11.28 9.12
C LEU A 661 24.72 12.22 10.25
N THR A 662 23.72 11.83 11.04
CA THR A 662 23.21 12.68 12.14
C THR A 662 23.03 11.89 13.43
N LEU A 663 23.21 12.56 14.58
CA LEU A 663 22.80 12.04 15.89
C LEU A 663 21.27 11.98 15.95
N ASP A 664 20.69 10.77 16.03
CA ASP A 664 19.23 10.64 16.03
C ASP A 664 18.74 9.43 16.81
N ALA A 665 18.11 9.66 17.97
CA ALA A 665 17.58 8.59 18.79
C ALA A 665 16.34 7.92 18.20
N ALA A 666 15.54 8.63 17.39
CA ALA A 666 14.33 8.07 16.81
C ALA A 666 14.67 6.90 15.86
N ALA A 667 15.74 7.04 15.08
CA ALA A 667 16.23 5.99 14.17
C ALA A 667 16.62 4.69 14.90
N HIS A 668 17.04 4.77 16.17
CA HIS A 668 17.47 3.61 16.96
C HIS A 668 16.40 3.07 17.92
N GLN A 669 15.29 3.80 18.11
CA GLN A 669 14.31 3.52 19.15
C GLN A 669 13.65 2.14 19.00
N GLN A 670 13.37 1.72 17.76
CA GLN A 670 12.74 0.43 17.44
C GLN A 670 13.59 -0.41 16.47
N GLU A 671 14.83 0.02 16.20
CA GLU A 671 15.74 -0.67 15.29
C GLU A 671 16.42 -1.83 16.00
N HIS A 672 16.51 -2.98 15.32
CA HIS A 672 16.96 -4.23 15.90
C HIS A 672 18.31 -4.70 15.37
N ALA A 673 18.72 -4.28 14.16
CA ALA A 673 19.94 -4.78 13.52
C ALA A 673 21.18 -4.68 14.43
N ILE A 674 21.32 -3.54 15.12
CA ILE A 674 22.41 -3.32 16.09
C ILE A 674 22.14 -4.05 17.41
N GLU A 675 20.90 -4.01 17.91
CA GLU A 675 20.54 -4.49 19.25
C GLU A 675 20.77 -6.00 19.42
N VAL A 676 20.45 -6.79 18.40
CA VAL A 676 20.50 -8.26 18.47
C VAL A 676 21.93 -8.78 18.68
N GLU A 677 22.94 -8.02 18.28
CA GLU A 677 24.35 -8.38 18.43
C GLU A 677 24.89 -8.08 19.84
N LEU A 678 24.26 -7.15 20.56
CA LEU A 678 24.75 -6.63 21.84
C LEU A 678 24.86 -7.69 22.94
N PRO A 679 23.89 -8.62 23.13
CA PRO A 679 24.02 -9.64 24.17
C PRO A 679 25.23 -10.56 23.97
N ILE A 680 25.56 -10.91 22.72
CA ILE A 680 26.73 -11.74 22.40
C ILE A 680 28.02 -10.94 22.61
N LEU A 681 28.07 -9.69 22.12
CA LEU A 681 29.21 -8.78 22.33
C LEU A 681 29.47 -8.55 23.82
N HIS A 682 28.43 -8.38 24.63
CA HIS A 682 28.55 -8.19 26.07
C HIS A 682 29.19 -9.38 26.78
N ARG A 683 28.88 -10.62 26.36
CA ARG A 683 29.50 -11.82 26.92
C ARG A 683 30.96 -11.96 26.54
N LEU A 684 31.32 -11.58 25.31
CA LEU A 684 32.68 -11.75 24.78
C LEU A 684 33.63 -10.60 25.13
N ALA A 685 33.10 -9.38 25.28
CA ALA A 685 33.85 -8.15 25.50
C ALA A 685 33.05 -7.13 26.34
N PRO A 686 32.81 -7.40 27.64
CA PRO A 686 31.98 -6.54 28.51
C PRO A 686 32.56 -5.13 28.71
N HIS A 687 33.85 -4.93 28.42
CA HIS A 687 34.53 -3.63 28.50
C HIS A 687 34.43 -2.80 27.21
N ALA A 688 33.90 -3.37 26.13
CA ALA A 688 33.79 -2.67 24.86
C ALA A 688 32.74 -1.56 24.90
N LYS A 689 33.02 -0.48 24.18
CA LYS A 689 32.09 0.61 23.86
C LYS A 689 31.55 0.39 22.45
N VAL A 690 30.23 0.47 22.29
CA VAL A 690 29.55 0.25 21.03
C VAL A 690 29.00 1.54 20.44
N VAL A 691 29.44 1.90 19.24
CA VAL A 691 28.82 2.93 18.40
C VAL A 691 27.92 2.26 17.38
N GLY A 692 26.61 2.49 17.49
CA GLY A 692 25.63 1.96 16.54
C GLY A 692 25.30 2.96 15.44
N ILE A 693 25.41 2.54 14.18
CA ILE A 693 25.07 3.32 13.00
C ILE A 693 23.96 2.61 12.22
N ALA A 694 22.82 3.29 12.03
CA ALA A 694 21.69 2.78 11.27
C ALA A 694 21.70 3.41 9.86
N ILE A 695 21.71 2.56 8.83
CA ILE A 695 21.79 2.94 7.42
C ILE A 695 20.48 2.59 6.70
N GLY A 696 19.71 3.62 6.36
CA GLY A 696 18.55 3.54 5.46
C GLY A 696 18.96 3.55 3.99
N GLY A 697 18.18 4.24 3.15
CA GLY A 697 18.43 4.31 1.70
C GLY A 697 19.73 5.05 1.33
N GLY A 698 20.36 4.61 0.24
CA GLY A 698 21.62 5.15 -0.25
C GLY A 698 21.97 4.69 -1.66
N ASN A 699 23.04 5.26 -2.22
CA ASN A 699 23.60 4.91 -3.52
C ASN A 699 25.14 4.80 -3.41
N TRP A 700 25.80 4.38 -4.49
CA TRP A 700 27.25 4.20 -4.53
C TRP A 700 28.03 5.45 -4.09
N GLU A 701 27.68 6.63 -4.62
CA GLU A 701 28.39 7.88 -4.33
C GLU A 701 28.32 8.23 -2.85
N ARG A 702 27.13 8.12 -2.25
CA ARG A 702 26.96 8.35 -0.82
C ARG A 702 27.76 7.34 0.01
N CYS A 703 27.74 6.05 -0.35
CA CYS A 703 28.55 5.03 0.35
C CYS A 703 30.04 5.35 0.30
N GLN A 704 30.54 5.84 -0.84
CA GLN A 704 31.93 6.25 -0.98
C GLN A 704 32.27 7.47 -0.12
N GLN A 705 31.40 8.48 -0.08
CA GLN A 705 31.58 9.65 0.81
C GLN A 705 31.58 9.23 2.29
N PHE A 706 30.68 8.32 2.67
CA PHE A 706 30.65 7.76 4.02
C PHE A 706 31.96 7.06 4.36
N ALA A 707 32.41 6.16 3.50
CA ALA A 707 33.60 5.36 3.72
C ALA A 707 34.86 6.21 3.89
N ARG A 708 35.00 7.28 3.09
CA ARG A 708 36.11 8.24 3.23
C ARG A 708 36.09 8.94 4.59
N GLY A 709 34.93 9.45 5.01
CA GLY A 709 34.78 10.10 6.32
C GLY A 709 35.02 9.15 7.49
N LEU A 710 34.53 7.91 7.40
CA LEU A 710 34.79 6.87 8.40
C LEU A 710 36.28 6.51 8.46
N ALA A 711 36.94 6.35 7.31
CA ALA A 711 38.37 6.05 7.24
C ALA A 711 39.21 7.19 7.83
N GLU A 712 38.86 8.46 7.60
CA GLU A 712 39.51 9.60 8.26
C GLU A 712 39.40 9.51 9.78
N VAL A 713 38.20 9.28 10.32
CA VAL A 713 38.00 9.15 11.77
C VAL A 713 38.81 7.98 12.33
N ILE A 714 38.83 6.83 11.64
CA ILE A 714 39.59 5.65 12.09
C ILE A 714 41.09 5.93 12.14
N ARG A 715 41.66 6.63 11.15
CA ARG A 715 43.09 7.00 11.15
C ARG A 715 43.48 7.90 12.32
N GLU A 716 42.53 8.68 12.84
CA GLU A 716 42.73 9.56 13.99
C GLU A 716 42.50 8.86 15.35
N LEU A 717 42.05 7.60 15.37
CA LEU A 717 41.86 6.85 16.62
C LEU A 717 43.18 6.25 17.11
N PRO A 718 43.40 6.19 18.45
CA PRO A 718 44.63 5.63 19.01
C PRO A 718 44.76 4.12 18.74
N ARG A 719 43.63 3.42 18.59
CA ARG A 719 43.54 2.03 18.19
C ARG A 719 42.38 1.87 17.21
N PRO A 720 42.51 1.02 16.17
CA PRO A 720 41.43 0.78 15.24
C PRO A 720 40.26 0.09 15.95
N PRO A 721 39.00 0.46 15.63
CA PRO A 721 37.83 -0.25 16.13
C PRO A 721 37.62 -1.56 15.36
N LEU A 722 36.79 -2.45 15.90
CA LEU A 722 36.19 -3.53 15.11
C LEU A 722 34.96 -3.00 14.38
N LEU A 723 34.93 -3.15 13.06
CA LEU A 723 33.75 -2.84 12.25
C LEU A 723 32.86 -4.08 12.14
N VAL A 724 31.61 -3.97 12.59
CA VAL A 724 30.63 -5.05 12.48
C VAL A 724 29.59 -4.68 11.43
N ILE A 725 29.56 -5.46 10.35
CA ILE A 725 28.51 -5.39 9.33
C ILE A 725 27.35 -6.25 9.82
N SER A 726 26.25 -5.60 10.19
CA SER A 726 25.04 -6.31 10.58
C SER A 726 24.19 -6.62 9.34
N SER A 727 24.08 -7.89 8.95
CA SER A 727 23.33 -8.27 7.74
C SER A 727 22.80 -9.71 7.78
N ASP A 728 21.51 -9.85 7.56
CA ASP A 728 20.91 -11.05 6.96
C ASP A 728 21.03 -11.01 5.42
N MET A 729 20.86 -12.17 4.77
CA MET A 729 20.97 -12.34 3.31
C MET A 729 19.59 -12.22 2.63
N ASN A 730 19.28 -13.05 1.63
CA ASN A 730 17.99 -13.00 0.93
C ASN A 730 16.83 -13.46 1.83
N HIS A 731 15.69 -12.82 1.64
CA HIS A 731 14.44 -13.03 2.36
C HIS A 731 13.37 -13.67 1.46
N PHE A 732 12.63 -14.58 2.07
CA PHE A 732 11.32 -15.06 1.67
C PHE A 732 11.24 -15.78 0.32
N ALA A 733 12.36 -16.28 -0.20
CA ALA A 733 12.36 -17.29 -1.25
C ALA A 733 12.21 -18.70 -0.66
N ARG A 734 11.92 -19.69 -1.52
CA ARG A 734 12.06 -21.10 -1.15
C ARG A 734 13.54 -21.40 -0.87
N ASP A 735 13.82 -22.37 -0.02
CA ASP A 735 15.19 -22.65 0.46
C ASP A 735 16.21 -22.86 -0.68
N ASP A 736 15.84 -23.61 -1.73
CA ASP A 736 16.69 -23.84 -2.90
C ASP A 736 17.05 -22.54 -3.65
N GLU A 737 16.06 -21.70 -3.91
CA GLU A 737 16.27 -20.40 -4.57
C GLU A 737 16.98 -19.40 -3.65
N ASN A 738 16.70 -19.42 -2.35
CA ASN A 738 17.36 -18.54 -1.38
C ASN A 738 18.85 -18.83 -1.33
N ARG A 739 19.24 -20.10 -1.23
CA ARG A 739 20.65 -20.53 -1.25
C ARG A 739 21.35 -20.12 -2.53
N ARG A 740 20.68 -20.25 -3.67
CA ARG A 740 21.22 -19.81 -4.97
C ARG A 740 21.47 -18.29 -5.01
N LEU A 741 20.50 -17.49 -4.58
CA LEU A 741 20.62 -16.03 -4.55
C LEU A 741 21.67 -15.56 -3.54
N ASP A 742 21.72 -16.19 -2.37
CA ASP A 742 22.72 -15.87 -1.35
C ASP A 742 24.13 -16.19 -1.81
N GLU A 743 24.34 -17.32 -2.50
CA GLU A 743 25.66 -17.66 -3.03
C GLU A 743 26.12 -16.65 -4.09
N ILE A 744 25.20 -16.11 -4.91
CA ILE A 744 25.53 -15.03 -5.86
C ILE A 744 26.02 -13.78 -5.10
N ALA A 745 25.35 -13.41 -4.00
CA ALA A 745 25.77 -12.26 -3.19
C ALA A 745 27.09 -12.53 -2.45
N LEU A 746 27.29 -13.73 -1.90
CA LEU A 746 28.51 -14.10 -1.17
C LEU A 746 29.71 -14.19 -2.10
N ALA A 747 29.56 -14.79 -3.28
CA ALA A 747 30.62 -14.81 -4.28
C ALA A 747 31.02 -13.39 -4.70
N ALA A 748 30.06 -12.47 -4.84
CA ALA A 748 30.35 -11.05 -5.10
C ALA A 748 31.05 -10.37 -3.92
N PHE A 749 30.65 -10.67 -2.68
CA PHE A 749 31.30 -10.16 -1.46
C PHE A 749 32.76 -10.62 -1.37
N GLU A 750 33.02 -11.89 -1.69
CA GLU A 750 34.35 -12.53 -1.63
C GLU A 750 35.31 -12.03 -2.73
N THR A 751 34.82 -11.29 -3.73
CA THR A 751 35.69 -10.56 -4.67
C THR A 751 36.44 -9.40 -4.03
N LEU A 752 36.03 -8.96 -2.83
CA LEU A 752 36.54 -7.77 -2.15
C LEU A 752 36.38 -6.48 -2.98
N ASP A 753 35.42 -6.45 -3.90
CA ASP A 753 35.02 -5.24 -4.61
C ASP A 753 33.65 -4.74 -4.12
N PRO A 754 33.60 -3.64 -3.34
CA PRO A 754 32.37 -3.06 -2.81
C PRO A 754 31.35 -2.71 -3.91
N ARG A 755 31.82 -2.30 -5.10
CA ARG A 755 30.94 -1.91 -6.21
C ARG A 755 30.30 -3.14 -6.84
N THR A 756 31.09 -4.19 -7.05
CA THR A 756 30.60 -5.48 -7.57
C THR A 756 29.54 -6.08 -6.66
N LEU A 757 29.71 -6.04 -5.33
CA LEU A 757 28.68 -6.47 -4.38
C LEU A 757 27.37 -5.69 -4.56
N LEU A 758 27.44 -4.35 -4.51
CA LEU A 758 26.26 -3.49 -4.60
C LEU A 758 25.51 -3.69 -5.93
N ASP A 759 26.23 -3.69 -7.04
CA ASP A 759 25.64 -3.87 -8.37
C ASP A 759 25.04 -5.28 -8.52
N THR A 760 25.71 -6.32 -8.00
CA THR A 760 25.23 -7.71 -8.10
C THR A 760 23.94 -7.90 -7.31
N VAL A 761 23.89 -7.44 -6.06
CA VAL A 761 22.69 -7.52 -5.21
C VAL A 761 21.53 -6.76 -5.85
N THR A 762 21.79 -5.55 -6.35
CA THR A 762 20.77 -4.70 -6.99
C THR A 762 20.23 -5.31 -8.29
N LYS A 763 21.12 -5.74 -9.20
CA LYS A 763 20.73 -6.33 -10.50
C LYS A 763 19.93 -7.62 -10.34
N ASN A 764 20.30 -8.45 -9.37
CA ASN A 764 19.61 -9.72 -9.11
C ASN A 764 18.39 -9.57 -8.18
N ALA A 765 18.07 -8.35 -7.72
CA ALA A 765 17.01 -8.09 -6.76
C ALA A 765 17.10 -8.96 -5.50
N ILE A 766 18.33 -9.18 -5.01
CA ILE A 766 18.60 -9.94 -3.80
C ILE A 766 18.25 -9.06 -2.60
N SER A 767 17.41 -9.57 -1.71
CA SER A 767 16.90 -8.81 -0.56
C SER A 767 17.83 -8.82 0.66
N MET A 768 19.15 -8.77 0.41
CA MET A 768 20.18 -8.65 1.44
C MET A 768 20.03 -7.30 2.15
N CYS A 769 19.64 -7.34 3.43
CA CYS A 769 19.29 -6.13 4.18
C CYS A 769 20.51 -5.23 4.42
N GLY A 770 21.68 -5.81 4.74
CA GLY A 770 22.90 -5.08 5.07
C GLY A 770 23.83 -4.84 3.88
N VAL A 771 23.34 -4.82 2.63
CA VAL A 771 24.19 -4.56 1.45
C VAL A 771 24.89 -3.19 1.53
N LEU A 772 24.19 -2.14 1.96
CA LEU A 772 24.79 -0.80 2.10
C LEU A 772 25.82 -0.74 3.25
N PRO A 773 25.52 -1.25 4.47
CA PRO A 773 26.54 -1.45 5.51
C PRO A 773 27.77 -2.20 5.02
N ALA A 774 27.59 -3.33 4.31
CA ALA A 774 28.67 -4.12 3.75
C ALA A 774 29.52 -3.31 2.76
N THR A 775 28.88 -2.65 1.80
CA THR A 775 29.57 -1.78 0.83
C THR A 775 30.36 -0.66 1.53
N ILE A 776 29.79 -0.01 2.55
CA ILE A 776 30.46 1.05 3.31
C ILE A 776 31.70 0.50 4.01
N VAL A 777 31.60 -0.62 4.71
CA VAL A 777 32.73 -1.21 5.44
C VAL A 777 33.83 -1.67 4.50
N LEU A 778 33.48 -2.41 3.44
CA LEU A 778 34.46 -2.85 2.44
C LEU A 778 35.17 -1.64 1.79
N GLU A 779 34.42 -0.59 1.44
CA GLU A 779 35.01 0.64 0.89
C GLU A 779 35.91 1.36 1.90
N THR A 780 35.52 1.37 3.19
CA THR A 780 36.32 1.97 4.27
C THR A 780 37.65 1.23 4.43
N LEU A 781 37.61 -0.11 4.43
CA LEU A 781 38.81 -0.94 4.49
C LEU A 781 39.71 -0.74 3.27
N ARG A 782 39.12 -0.58 2.08
CA ARG A 782 39.86 -0.24 0.86
C ARG A 782 40.58 1.11 0.99
N GLU A 783 39.89 2.15 1.48
CA GLU A 783 40.46 3.47 1.76
C GLU A 783 41.57 3.43 2.83
N LEU A 784 41.50 2.49 3.78
CA LEU A 784 42.52 2.26 4.81
C LEU A 784 43.69 1.37 4.33
N GLY A 785 43.60 0.76 3.15
CA GLY A 785 44.58 -0.23 2.69
C GLY A 785 44.55 -1.56 3.46
N GLN A 786 43.40 -1.87 4.06
CA GLN A 786 43.14 -3.05 4.90
C GLN A 786 42.08 -3.98 4.29
N LEU A 787 41.99 -4.02 2.96
CA LEU A 787 41.08 -4.93 2.25
C LEU A 787 41.90 -5.84 1.34
N GLY A 788 42.26 -7.02 1.85
CA GLY A 788 43.10 -7.99 1.14
C GLY A 788 42.66 -9.45 1.31
N ARG A 789 41.79 -9.77 2.27
CA ARG A 789 41.29 -11.13 2.51
C ARG A 789 39.86 -11.14 3.06
N SER A 790 39.16 -12.22 2.76
CA SER A 790 37.90 -12.59 3.42
C SER A 790 37.88 -14.06 3.77
N GLN A 791 37.15 -14.42 4.82
CA GLN A 791 36.89 -15.81 5.19
C GLN A 791 35.42 -16.00 5.55
N ARG A 792 34.76 -16.96 4.90
CA ARG A 792 33.41 -17.41 5.25
C ARG A 792 33.49 -18.34 6.46
N VAL A 793 32.90 -17.92 7.58
CA VAL A 793 32.80 -18.73 8.81
C VAL A 793 31.69 -19.77 8.68
N GLY A 794 30.57 -19.38 8.06
CA GLY A 794 29.45 -20.29 7.84
C GLY A 794 28.30 -19.63 7.09
N TYR A 795 27.36 -20.47 6.67
CA TYR A 795 26.12 -20.08 6.01
C TYR A 795 24.99 -21.00 6.48
N ALA A 796 23.81 -20.44 6.73
CA ALA A 796 22.61 -21.16 7.15
C ALA A 796 21.35 -20.47 6.62
N THR A 797 20.20 -21.14 6.72
CA THR A 797 18.88 -20.53 6.50
C THR A 797 17.95 -20.81 7.67
N SER A 798 16.85 -20.07 7.77
CA SER A 798 15.83 -20.32 8.78
C SER A 798 15.23 -21.74 8.69
N ALA A 799 15.34 -22.43 7.54
CA ALA A 799 14.92 -23.81 7.40
C ALA A 799 15.79 -24.78 8.20
N ASP A 800 17.04 -24.44 8.49
CA ASP A 800 17.95 -25.30 9.27
C ASP A 800 17.47 -25.43 10.73
N VAL A 801 16.68 -24.45 11.22
CA VAL A 801 16.05 -24.47 12.55
C VAL A 801 14.59 -24.93 12.50
N THR A 802 13.81 -24.45 11.53
CA THR A 802 12.36 -24.67 11.48
C THR A 802 11.93 -25.90 10.69
N GLY A 803 12.77 -26.39 9.77
CA GLY A 803 12.41 -27.39 8.76
C GLY A 803 11.52 -26.87 7.62
N ASP A 804 10.97 -25.65 7.70
CA ASP A 804 10.13 -25.08 6.65
C ASP A 804 10.97 -24.49 5.51
N LYS A 805 10.92 -25.15 4.35
CA LYS A 805 11.66 -24.76 3.14
C LYS A 805 10.85 -23.88 2.18
N SER A 806 9.60 -23.56 2.51
CA SER A 806 8.69 -22.85 1.60
C SER A 806 9.01 -21.36 1.49
N ARG A 807 9.54 -20.77 2.57
CA ARG A 807 9.84 -19.35 2.69
C ARG A 807 10.89 -19.14 3.79
N VAL A 808 12.14 -18.88 3.41
CA VAL A 808 13.27 -18.82 4.36
C VAL A 808 13.94 -17.45 4.38
N VAL A 809 14.80 -17.21 5.38
CA VAL A 809 15.79 -16.12 5.39
C VAL A 809 17.18 -16.75 5.45
N GLY A 810 18.12 -16.21 4.68
CA GLY A 810 19.52 -16.65 4.66
C GLY A 810 20.40 -15.88 5.65
N TYR A 811 21.42 -16.55 6.19
CA TYR A 811 22.36 -16.01 7.17
C TYR A 811 23.78 -16.37 6.77
N ALA A 812 24.71 -15.42 6.83
CA ALA A 812 26.11 -15.65 6.56
C ALA A 812 26.99 -14.98 7.62
N GLY A 813 28.10 -15.62 7.95
CA GLY A 813 29.12 -15.10 8.86
C GLY A 813 30.44 -14.93 8.12
N MET A 814 31.00 -13.71 8.12
CA MET A 814 32.23 -13.40 7.39
C MET A 814 33.26 -12.72 8.30
N LEU A 815 34.54 -12.97 8.03
CA LEU A 815 35.68 -12.19 8.51
C LEU A 815 36.28 -11.45 7.31
N VAL A 816 36.63 -10.17 7.47
CA VAL A 816 37.15 -9.34 6.37
C VAL A 816 38.25 -8.40 6.84
N GLY A 817 39.32 -8.29 6.06
CA GLY A 817 40.43 -7.38 6.35
C GLY A 817 41.57 -7.43 5.38
#